data_AF-A0A534PPP7-F1
#
_entry.id   AF-A0A534PPP7-F1
#
_cell.length_a   1.000
_cell.length_b   1.000
_cell.length_c   1.000
_cell.angle_alpha   90.00
_cell.angle_beta   90.00
_cell.angle_gamma   90.00
#
_symmetry.space_group_name_H-M   'P 1'
#
loop_
_entity.id
_entity.type
_entity.pdbx_description
1 polymer ?
#
loop_
_entity_poly.entity_id
_entity_poly.type
_entity_poly.pdbx_seq_one_letter_code
_entity_poly.pdbx_strand_id
1 'polypeptide(L)'
;MASPSLPIHPDDGIRTPDRMEEPDRTGTAGRWLDVPRLPDYNGLADSWLWSGRTSAATLYNYYCKALGKTSEYIGHKTGKAGPGAVGKYADNLRWLGGSNSDAIAALSDNGRCDLSQLFDKMGWKLQESYLQKSPKDTISTDRPEVDKRFYPIIEAINANNPVLIYTRLANSKNGGHVVVISGWKKQDGDLWLRITDPANPNVMLLGESNLRLVQQKPSSFSEYWVRARRLLETHPKSEGKRLLSYMEMDKIGRYFYVTDQKVDDDKEVVHKIDRTSASRLPFEINKSQTVTAQALESLYQASERGLHGAFPLGSAGQFHSGTDLMVDRGKPICAIARGEVVAARIGAGPGGHPWGDTGFVLLRHPLEANKSIFSLFVHLQREPLHPDRTQAGWLRRLLTDGPDASKPKWRVMADAPTWKDEDKGRFSPVNLQNDQWLAAGLYEEEDRTVEDNGLYVKLEGQWIKIAQDGSAQAKELSAWADFDLEAAARRSQAIAALKDGKVAILDADKKDGKRRWTVEAGEPVGIAGDYLGSPLVHWSVFSKDAVFPVGPLPEKEFGAKDEVKLNELDLSEERGDVLHTQKLIEALDPQKKTIGKMPHGIPAPGEVRHFYRTPVECWRSRYQAVKGLTEFALDLDKFLQHERHKSHTDKEREEFKKNAQLFVFWKDLAQADDFPQEGKAIFVHPVTALRLMAHAEVAPDAKGSRRIEKDDRLHPDEDVTLLLRDANGPVAKAELQVKVDGSVVYQGTTDAAGTLLVPIEAVREKEIEISVDQSVVGEEELVVAVNDTNAPPTLMPGDAPGRQTFNGSDLVPDPHLGLPMRVKKGQHPGFFASWDRSKFEPSGKKLGSLTAGEAIHAERIVFRREDGQYEGLQAFRGKQLGYLWSIWKGEKNVEPEPSAQEKEKRILATWSQRTAHINDHPLLAGRVLNIDDGSELQVTFYAILATGAPELDQELHFDKVKVANSGFAVAFDPHALTADQNLLRSPRPVYCKVRAGEHVFSLREQAITFYDQTRVQERP
;
A
#
# COMPACT_ATOMS: atom_id res chain seq x y z
N MET A 1 52.52 11.40 -7.59
CA MET A 1 51.75 12.61 -7.93
C MET A 1 52.62 13.82 -7.68
N ALA A 2 52.53 14.87 -8.51
CA ALA A 2 53.28 16.10 -8.29
C ALA A 2 52.83 16.78 -6.99
N SER A 3 53.77 17.21 -6.15
CA SER A 3 53.44 18.03 -4.97
C SER A 3 52.74 19.32 -5.42
N PRO A 4 51.62 19.72 -4.79
CA PRO A 4 50.96 20.99 -5.09
C PRO A 4 51.92 22.17 -4.91
N SER A 5 51.83 23.18 -5.77
CA SER A 5 52.60 24.42 -5.61
C SER A 5 52.05 25.24 -4.43
N LEU A 6 52.94 25.66 -3.53
CA LEU A 6 52.61 26.56 -2.43
C LEU A 6 52.59 28.02 -2.90
N PRO A 7 51.72 28.89 -2.34
CA PRO A 7 50.81 28.63 -1.23
C PRO A 7 49.53 27.87 -1.65
N ILE A 8 48.97 27.08 -0.74
CA ILE A 8 47.63 26.49 -0.86
C ILE A 8 46.69 27.28 0.05
N HIS A 9 45.80 28.04 -0.56
CA HIS A 9 44.72 28.74 0.14
C HIS A 9 43.59 27.76 0.48
N PRO A 10 42.85 27.99 1.58
CA PRO A 10 41.59 27.29 1.82
C PRO A 10 40.64 27.44 0.63
N ASP A 11 39.93 26.36 0.30
CA ASP A 11 38.83 26.41 -0.66
C ASP A 11 37.60 27.01 0.00
N ASP A 12 37.34 28.27 -0.35
CA ASP A 12 36.28 29.11 0.22
C ASP A 12 35.09 29.33 -0.71
N GLY A 13 34.96 28.51 -1.77
CA GLY A 13 33.81 28.60 -2.67
C GLY A 13 32.49 28.42 -1.90
N ILE A 14 31.66 29.48 -1.86
CA ILE A 14 30.33 29.44 -1.25
C ILE A 14 29.47 28.44 -2.01
N ARG A 15 28.94 27.46 -1.28
CA ARG A 15 27.94 26.51 -1.81
C ARG A 15 26.57 26.96 -1.37
N THR A 16 25.95 27.81 -2.17
CA THR A 16 24.53 28.08 -2.03
C THR A 16 23.74 26.78 -2.30
N PRO A 17 22.55 26.59 -1.69
CA PRO A 17 21.75 25.37 -1.86
C PRO A 17 21.50 24.97 -3.32
N ASP A 18 21.38 25.92 -4.24
CA ASP A 18 21.22 25.72 -5.69
C ASP A 18 22.42 25.04 -6.37
N ARG A 19 23.59 25.04 -5.74
CA ARG A 19 24.82 24.40 -6.24
C ARG A 19 25.09 23.03 -5.61
N MET A 20 24.18 22.56 -4.76
CA MET A 20 24.26 21.25 -4.13
C MET A 20 23.31 20.27 -4.79
N GLU A 21 23.77 19.03 -4.96
CA GLU A 21 22.92 17.92 -5.36
C GLU A 21 21.76 17.75 -4.35
N GLU A 22 20.57 17.42 -4.86
CA GLU A 22 19.37 17.28 -4.03
C GLU A 22 19.58 16.37 -2.81
N PRO A 23 20.20 15.18 -2.92
CA PRO A 23 20.41 14.31 -1.76
C PRO A 23 21.26 14.91 -0.65
N ASP A 24 22.02 15.99 -0.91
CA ASP A 24 22.89 16.64 0.07
C ASP A 24 22.22 17.80 0.80
N ARG A 25 21.22 18.45 0.18
CA ARG A 25 20.47 19.57 0.75
C ARG A 25 19.09 19.20 1.30
N THR A 26 18.66 17.96 1.10
CA THR A 26 17.33 17.45 1.52
C THR A 26 17.38 16.63 2.81
N GLY A 27 16.28 16.67 3.57
CA GLY A 27 16.08 15.92 4.82
C GLY A 27 14.83 16.41 5.57
N THR A 28 14.34 15.64 6.54
CA THR A 28 13.16 16.03 7.35
C THR A 28 13.50 17.15 8.33
N ALA A 29 14.77 17.27 8.72
CA ALA A 29 15.33 18.39 9.47
C ALA A 29 16.83 18.44 9.21
N GLY A 30 17.45 19.59 9.44
CA GLY A 30 18.90 19.70 9.43
C GLY A 30 19.40 21.12 9.25
N ARG A 31 20.70 21.27 9.45
CA ARG A 31 21.45 22.51 9.29
C ARG A 31 22.87 22.16 8.87
N TRP A 32 23.47 22.98 8.04
CA TRP A 32 24.88 22.87 7.73
C TRP A 32 25.54 24.25 7.63
N LEU A 33 26.84 24.28 7.91
CA LEU A 33 27.68 25.46 7.98
C LEU A 33 28.73 25.36 6.88
N ASP A 34 28.84 26.40 6.05
CA ASP A 34 29.82 26.45 4.97
C ASP A 34 31.21 26.80 5.53
N VAL A 35 31.97 25.75 5.82
CA VAL A 35 33.32 25.84 6.37
C VAL A 35 34.36 25.82 5.22
N PRO A 36 35.37 26.71 5.23
CA PRO A 36 36.45 26.65 4.23
C PRO A 36 37.23 25.33 4.32
N ARG A 37 37.55 24.69 3.19
CA ARG A 37 38.21 23.37 3.20
C ARG A 37 39.70 23.51 3.01
N LEU A 38 40.47 22.76 3.78
CA LEU A 38 41.93 22.76 3.70
C LEU A 38 42.44 21.31 3.68
N PRO A 39 43.31 20.93 2.73
CA PRO A 39 43.84 19.58 2.68
C PRO A 39 44.88 19.34 3.77
N ASP A 40 44.98 18.08 4.19
CA ASP A 40 46.05 17.57 5.03
C ASP A 40 47.34 17.41 4.21
N TYR A 41 47.91 18.54 3.77
CA TYR A 41 49.14 18.55 3.01
C TYR A 41 50.36 18.62 3.93
N ASN A 42 51.34 17.78 3.64
CA ASN A 42 52.58 17.74 4.36
C ASN A 42 53.73 17.47 3.38
N GLY A 43 54.52 18.51 3.09
CA GLY A 43 55.65 18.37 2.19
C GLY A 43 56.76 17.46 2.73
N LEU A 44 56.98 17.39 4.06
CA LEU A 44 58.24 16.84 4.62
C LEU A 44 58.21 16.34 6.09
N ALA A 45 57.12 16.46 6.86
CA ALA A 45 57.10 16.39 8.33
C ALA A 45 56.19 15.29 8.92
N ASP A 46 56.64 14.04 9.11
CA ASP A 46 55.82 13.00 9.76
C ASP A 46 55.36 13.41 11.17
N SER A 47 54.18 14.03 11.27
CA SER A 47 53.57 14.52 12.50
C SER A 47 52.19 13.93 12.66
N TRP A 48 51.94 13.34 13.83
CA TRP A 48 50.76 12.52 14.11
C TRP A 48 49.46 13.33 14.30
N LEU A 49 49.53 14.66 14.23
CA LEU A 49 48.42 15.57 14.52
C LEU A 49 48.13 16.57 13.37
N TRP A 50 48.55 16.23 12.16
CA TRP A 50 48.38 17.12 10.99
C TRP A 50 46.91 17.36 10.66
N SER A 51 46.10 16.29 10.58
CA SER A 51 44.64 16.40 10.44
C SER A 51 43.98 17.23 11.55
N GLY A 52 44.53 17.19 12.76
CA GLY A 52 44.13 18.07 13.87
C GLY A 52 44.38 19.54 13.57
N ARG A 53 45.62 19.89 13.21
CA ARG A 53 46.01 21.29 12.91
C ARG A 53 45.22 21.84 11.72
N THR A 54 45.08 21.03 10.66
CA THR A 54 44.32 21.39 9.47
C THR A 54 42.84 21.58 9.79
N SER A 55 42.23 20.69 10.59
CA SER A 55 40.84 20.84 11.01
C SER A 55 40.63 22.05 11.93
N ALA A 56 41.55 22.32 12.86
CA ALA A 56 41.47 23.51 13.70
C ALA A 56 41.62 24.81 12.89
N ALA A 57 42.48 24.80 11.87
CA ALA A 57 42.58 25.89 10.90
C ALA A 57 41.27 26.07 10.11
N THR A 58 40.61 24.98 9.68
CA THR A 58 39.28 25.03 9.06
C THR A 58 38.23 25.67 9.98
N LEU A 59 38.21 25.30 11.27
CA LEU A 59 37.31 25.91 12.25
C LEU A 59 37.59 27.40 12.45
N TYR A 60 38.86 27.81 12.51
CA TYR A 60 39.23 29.22 12.58
C TYR A 60 38.83 30.00 11.31
N ASN A 61 39.07 29.40 10.14
CA ASN A 61 38.73 30.01 8.86
C ASN A 61 37.21 30.20 8.70
N TYR A 62 36.38 29.31 9.26
CA TYR A 62 34.93 29.51 9.30
C TYR A 62 34.53 30.82 10.00
N TYR A 63 35.09 31.11 11.17
CA TYR A 63 34.80 32.37 11.86
C TYR A 63 35.34 33.58 11.10
N CYS A 64 36.51 33.45 10.47
CA CYS A 64 37.01 34.50 9.58
C CYS A 64 36.08 34.76 8.41
N LYS A 65 35.52 33.71 7.80
CA LYS A 65 34.52 33.81 6.73
C LYS A 65 33.30 34.58 7.21
N ALA A 66 32.72 34.12 8.33
CA ALA A 66 31.53 34.73 8.93
C ALA A 66 31.72 36.22 9.30
N LEU A 67 32.96 36.60 9.66
CA LEU A 67 33.35 37.97 10.01
C LEU A 67 33.86 38.80 8.82
N GLY A 68 33.89 38.26 7.60
CA GLY A 68 34.41 38.94 6.40
C GLY A 68 35.93 39.18 6.42
N LYS A 69 36.69 38.39 7.20
CA LYS A 69 38.15 38.48 7.39
C LYS A 69 38.91 37.39 6.61
N THR A 70 38.51 37.10 5.39
CA THR A 70 39.07 35.99 4.59
C THR A 70 40.57 36.15 4.28
N SER A 71 41.09 37.39 4.31
CA SER A 71 42.53 37.66 4.22
C SER A 71 43.35 37.15 5.42
N GLU A 72 42.71 36.88 6.56
CA GLU A 72 43.36 36.39 7.79
C GLU A 72 43.38 34.87 7.89
N TYR A 73 42.88 34.15 6.87
CA TYR A 73 42.85 32.69 6.86
C TYR A 73 44.19 32.04 7.17
N ILE A 74 44.12 30.81 7.68
CA ILE A 74 45.26 29.90 7.79
C ILE A 74 45.26 28.98 6.56
N GLY A 75 46.40 28.88 5.88
CA GLY A 75 46.63 28.01 4.72
C GLY A 75 48.04 27.46 4.71
N HIS A 76 48.40 26.70 3.67
CA HIS A 76 49.78 26.20 3.52
C HIS A 76 50.64 27.25 2.81
N LYS A 77 51.76 27.62 3.41
CA LYS A 77 52.66 28.64 2.87
C LYS A 77 54.12 28.36 3.25
N THR A 78 55.03 28.61 2.32
CA THR A 78 56.48 28.58 2.58
C THR A 78 56.90 29.83 3.35
N GLY A 79 57.65 29.65 4.43
CA GLY A 79 58.16 30.75 5.26
C GLY A 79 59.33 30.33 6.14
N LYS A 80 59.67 31.13 7.14
CA LYS A 80 60.76 30.82 8.08
C LYS A 80 60.41 29.59 8.92
N ALA A 81 61.36 28.66 9.06
CA ALA A 81 61.23 27.52 9.98
C ALA A 81 60.99 28.01 11.42
N GLY A 82 60.15 27.30 12.15
CA GLY A 82 59.83 27.52 13.56
C GLY A 82 60.46 26.46 14.48
N PRO A 83 60.14 26.49 15.78
CA PRO A 83 60.72 25.59 16.77
C PRO A 83 60.26 24.14 16.61
N GLY A 84 61.11 23.21 17.08
CA GLY A 84 60.82 21.78 17.19
C GLY A 84 60.74 21.00 15.87
N ALA A 85 60.53 19.68 16.00
CA ALA A 85 60.56 18.75 14.86
C ALA A 85 59.46 19.03 13.82
N VAL A 86 58.37 19.65 14.23
CA VAL A 86 57.23 20.02 13.39
C VAL A 86 57.42 21.39 12.73
N GLY A 87 58.02 22.35 13.44
CA GLY A 87 58.25 23.70 12.93
C GLY A 87 59.46 23.82 12.01
N LYS A 88 60.40 22.87 12.04
CA LYS A 88 61.68 22.94 11.30
C LYS A 88 61.56 23.05 9.78
N TYR A 89 60.38 22.79 9.21
CA TYR A 89 60.14 22.85 7.77
C TYR A 89 59.61 24.23 7.35
N ALA A 90 60.15 24.74 6.24
CA ALA A 90 59.74 26.02 5.68
C ALA A 90 58.26 26.00 5.24
N ASP A 91 57.82 24.90 4.66
CA ASP A 91 56.45 24.66 4.23
C ASP A 91 55.59 24.22 5.43
N ASN A 92 54.62 25.05 5.81
CA ASN A 92 53.79 24.80 7.00
C ASN A 92 52.41 25.46 6.90
N LEU A 93 51.53 25.15 7.85
CA LEU A 93 50.29 25.89 8.09
C LEU A 93 50.62 27.24 8.72
N ARG A 94 50.24 28.33 8.04
CA ARG A 94 50.54 29.69 8.44
C ARG A 94 49.34 30.61 8.27
N TRP A 95 49.32 31.66 9.07
CA TRP A 95 48.41 32.79 8.90
C TRP A 95 48.78 33.52 7.61
N LEU A 96 47.81 33.65 6.71
CA LEU A 96 48.01 34.27 5.41
C LEU A 96 48.02 35.81 5.51
N GLY A 97 47.41 36.37 6.55
CA GLY A 97 47.32 37.81 6.81
C GLY A 97 47.05 38.14 8.28
N GLY A 98 46.63 39.37 8.54
CA GLY A 98 46.37 39.90 9.89
C GLY A 98 47.64 40.16 10.71
N SER A 99 47.48 40.40 12.01
CA SER A 99 48.58 40.66 12.95
C SER A 99 49.51 39.47 13.15
N ASN A 100 49.08 38.27 12.75
CA ASN A 100 49.82 37.03 12.86
C ASN A 100 50.45 36.55 11.54
N SER A 101 50.37 37.34 10.46
CA SER A 101 50.82 36.93 9.13
C SER A 101 52.22 36.27 9.14
N ASP A 102 52.35 35.19 8.39
CA ASP A 102 53.55 34.33 8.29
C ASP A 102 53.94 33.52 9.52
N ALA A 103 53.32 33.73 10.68
CA ALA A 103 53.53 32.87 11.84
C ALA A 103 52.99 31.44 11.55
N ILE A 104 53.62 30.44 12.16
CA ILE A 104 53.12 29.06 12.10
C ILE A 104 51.89 28.94 13.02
N ALA A 105 50.81 28.34 12.51
CA ALA A 105 49.55 28.16 13.25
C ALA A 105 49.52 26.84 14.03
N ALA A 106 48.79 26.77 15.15
CA ALA A 106 48.59 25.55 15.95
C ALA A 106 49.89 24.81 16.34
N LEU A 107 50.92 25.57 16.71
CA LEU A 107 52.21 25.07 17.19
C LEU A 107 52.53 25.77 18.50
N SER A 108 52.84 25.00 19.54
CA SER A 108 53.32 25.55 20.81
C SER A 108 54.76 26.08 20.68
N ASP A 109 55.21 26.85 21.67
CA ASP A 109 56.58 27.40 21.71
C ASP A 109 57.68 26.33 21.69
N ASN A 110 57.39 25.12 22.20
CA ASN A 110 58.32 23.97 22.15
C ASN A 110 58.21 23.14 20.85
N GLY A 111 57.41 23.61 19.88
CA GLY A 111 57.28 22.98 18.57
C GLY A 111 56.43 21.70 18.55
N ARG A 112 55.48 21.54 19.49
CA ARG A 112 54.48 20.46 19.50
C ARG A 112 53.18 20.93 18.85
N CYS A 113 52.50 20.01 18.17
CA CYS A 113 51.16 20.28 17.67
C CYS A 113 50.18 20.40 18.84
N ASP A 114 49.51 21.54 18.95
CA ASP A 114 48.50 21.78 19.97
C ASP A 114 47.37 22.61 19.36
N LEU A 115 46.15 22.08 19.39
CA LEU A 115 44.99 22.72 18.77
C LEU A 115 44.53 23.92 19.59
N SER A 116 44.65 23.89 20.93
CA SER A 116 44.19 24.98 21.78
C SER A 116 45.03 26.24 21.54
N GLN A 117 46.34 26.08 21.29
CA GLN A 117 47.28 27.19 21.05
C GLN A 117 46.83 28.11 19.91
N LEU A 118 46.14 27.57 18.89
CA LEU A 118 45.58 28.39 17.83
C LEU A 118 44.55 29.37 18.38
N PHE A 119 43.63 28.89 19.21
CA PHE A 119 42.53 29.67 19.78
C PHE A 119 43.01 30.55 20.94
N ASP A 120 43.92 30.05 21.78
CA ASP A 120 44.56 30.80 22.86
C ASP A 120 45.28 32.05 22.31
N LYS A 121 45.98 31.90 21.17
CA LYS A 121 46.65 33.01 20.49
C LYS A 121 45.67 34.08 19.97
N MET A 122 44.43 33.70 19.68
CA MET A 122 43.36 34.62 19.29
C MET A 122 42.54 35.13 20.48
N GLY A 123 42.80 34.62 21.69
CA GLY A 123 42.01 34.90 22.88
C GLY A 123 40.58 34.32 22.83
N TRP A 124 40.37 33.24 22.08
CA TRP A 124 39.05 32.60 21.92
C TRP A 124 38.87 31.45 22.91
N LYS A 125 37.65 31.30 23.44
CA LYS A 125 37.30 30.26 24.42
C LYS A 125 36.86 28.98 23.73
N LEU A 126 37.63 27.92 23.92
CA LEU A 126 37.33 26.58 23.45
C LEU A 126 36.64 25.75 24.54
N GLN A 127 35.51 25.12 24.21
CA GLN A 127 34.87 24.13 25.06
C GLN A 127 35.30 22.72 24.65
N GLU A 128 35.75 21.92 25.60
CA GLU A 128 36.02 20.49 25.43
C GLU A 128 34.90 19.65 26.05
N SER A 129 34.52 18.55 25.40
CA SER A 129 33.57 17.57 25.94
C SER A 129 33.72 16.19 25.29
N TYR A 130 32.93 15.22 25.76
CA TYR A 130 32.95 13.82 25.35
C TYR A 130 31.52 13.30 25.11
N LEU A 131 31.32 12.51 24.04
CA LEU A 131 30.04 11.81 23.80
C LEU A 131 29.79 10.66 24.79
N GLN A 132 30.85 10.14 25.40
CA GLN A 132 30.79 9.21 26.52
C GLN A 132 31.10 9.95 27.82
N LYS A 133 30.11 10.05 28.69
CA LYS A 133 30.23 10.78 29.97
C LYS A 133 31.12 9.99 30.93
N SER A 134 30.91 8.67 31.00
CA SER A 134 31.69 7.75 31.83
C SER A 134 32.17 6.50 31.05
N PRO A 135 33.32 5.90 31.43
CA PRO A 135 33.78 4.64 30.82
C PRO A 135 32.77 3.48 30.92
N LYS A 136 31.84 3.53 31.89
CA LYS A 136 30.79 2.53 32.09
C LYS A 136 29.56 2.73 31.21
N ASP A 137 29.45 3.86 30.51
CA ASP A 137 28.27 4.14 29.67
C ASP A 137 28.14 3.10 28.55
N THR A 138 27.01 2.40 28.51
CA THR A 138 26.68 1.52 27.39
C THR A 138 26.49 2.35 26.12
N ILE A 139 27.19 1.96 25.05
CA ILE A 139 27.09 2.61 23.74
C ILE A 139 26.09 1.83 22.88
N SER A 140 24.89 2.38 22.74
CA SER A 140 23.84 1.87 21.84
C SER A 140 23.98 2.47 20.44
N THR A 141 23.60 1.70 19.43
CA THR A 141 23.45 2.12 18.03
C THR A 141 21.97 2.26 17.61
N ASP A 142 21.05 2.10 18.57
CA ASP A 142 19.62 2.34 18.36
C ASP A 142 19.33 3.82 18.05
N ARG A 143 18.33 4.08 17.20
CA ARG A 143 18.08 5.40 16.62
C ARG A 143 17.83 6.50 17.67
N PRO A 144 16.85 6.36 18.59
CA PRO A 144 16.66 7.30 19.70
C PRO A 144 17.93 7.55 20.54
N GLU A 145 18.69 6.51 20.85
CA GLU A 145 19.89 6.64 21.68
C GLU A 145 21.06 7.32 20.94
N VAL A 146 21.18 7.08 19.63
CA VAL A 146 22.13 7.81 18.76
C VAL A 146 21.81 9.30 18.78
N ASP A 147 20.53 9.66 18.61
CA ASP A 147 20.09 11.07 18.60
C ASP A 147 20.44 11.77 19.90
N LYS A 148 20.06 11.15 21.02
CA LYS A 148 20.35 11.64 22.36
C LYS A 148 21.85 11.82 22.60
N ARG A 149 22.67 10.89 22.11
CA ARG A 149 24.13 10.94 22.31
C ARG A 149 24.78 12.07 21.51
N PHE A 150 24.35 12.30 20.27
CA PHE A 150 24.90 13.36 19.41
C PHE A 150 24.23 14.72 19.61
N TYR A 151 23.17 14.80 20.42
CA TYR A 151 22.43 16.03 20.70
C TYR A 151 23.32 17.25 21.07
N PRO A 152 24.37 17.12 21.92
CA PRO A 152 25.24 18.27 22.22
C PRO A 152 25.99 18.83 21.00
N ILE A 153 26.35 17.98 20.03
CA ILE A 153 26.97 18.40 18.77
C ILE A 153 25.92 19.08 17.88
N ILE A 154 24.70 18.53 17.83
CA ILE A 154 23.58 19.13 17.11
C ILE A 154 23.26 20.54 17.66
N GLU A 155 23.27 20.72 18.98
CA GLU A 155 23.08 22.03 19.62
C GLU A 155 24.18 23.03 19.23
N ALA A 156 25.45 22.60 19.24
CA ALA A 156 26.55 23.45 18.79
C ALA A 156 26.36 23.89 17.33
N ILE A 157 26.00 22.97 16.42
CA ILE A 157 25.74 23.30 15.02
C ILE A 157 24.51 24.20 14.85
N ASN A 158 23.45 23.99 15.63
CA ASN A 158 22.27 24.86 15.65
C ASN A 158 22.57 26.25 16.21
N ALA A 159 23.63 26.39 17.01
CA ALA A 159 24.17 27.67 17.45
C ALA A 159 25.24 28.23 16.48
N ASN A 160 25.32 27.71 15.27
CA ASN A 160 26.28 28.09 14.21
C ASN A 160 27.75 27.87 14.60
N ASN A 161 28.03 26.87 15.44
CA ASN A 161 29.37 26.50 15.85
C ASN A 161 29.75 25.14 15.25
N PRO A 162 30.67 25.09 14.26
CA PRO A 162 31.21 23.83 13.78
C PRO A 162 32.02 23.14 14.88
N VAL A 163 32.05 21.82 14.84
CA VAL A 163 32.63 21.00 15.92
C VAL A 163 33.82 20.21 15.40
N LEU A 164 34.96 20.33 16.06
CA LEU A 164 36.10 19.42 15.86
C LEU A 164 35.85 18.12 16.61
N ILE A 165 36.04 16.98 15.96
CA ILE A 165 35.86 15.68 16.60
C ILE A 165 37.03 14.73 16.30
N TYR A 166 37.41 13.98 17.33
CA TYR A 166 38.45 12.97 17.27
C TYR A 166 37.87 11.61 16.89
N THR A 167 38.48 10.95 15.90
CA THR A 167 37.94 9.76 15.24
C THR A 167 39.05 8.77 14.82
N ARG A 168 38.66 7.61 14.27
CA ARG A 168 39.52 6.64 13.56
C ARG A 168 39.14 6.49 12.08
N LEU A 169 38.68 7.56 11.43
CA LEU A 169 38.18 7.48 10.05
C LEU A 169 39.28 7.35 8.98
N ALA A 170 40.55 7.57 9.33
CA ALA A 170 41.69 7.44 8.43
C ALA A 170 42.57 6.22 8.75
N ASN A 171 43.29 5.70 7.75
CA ASN A 171 44.23 4.58 7.86
C ASN A 171 45.58 4.97 8.50
N SER A 172 45.60 5.89 9.46
CA SER A 172 46.86 6.27 10.11
C SER A 172 47.40 5.10 10.93
N LYS A 173 48.72 4.86 10.88
CA LYS A 173 49.38 3.74 11.60
C LYS A 173 49.08 3.73 13.11
N ASN A 174 48.78 4.89 13.68
CA ASN A 174 48.50 5.08 15.10
C ASN A 174 46.99 5.20 15.41
N GLY A 175 46.12 5.05 14.40
CA GLY A 175 44.67 4.94 14.59
C GLY A 175 43.96 6.20 15.08
N GLY A 176 44.48 7.40 14.79
CA GLY A 176 43.83 8.67 15.12
C GLY A 176 43.66 9.58 13.90
N HIS A 177 42.52 10.27 13.83
CA HIS A 177 42.17 11.25 12.79
C HIS A 177 41.22 12.31 13.35
N VAL A 178 41.42 13.59 13.05
CA VAL A 178 40.55 14.69 13.50
C VAL A 178 39.87 15.31 12.29
N VAL A 179 38.56 15.56 12.41
CA VAL A 179 37.73 16.12 11.34
C VAL A 179 36.82 17.22 11.89
N VAL A 180 36.19 18.00 11.01
CA VAL A 180 35.17 18.99 11.39
C VAL A 180 33.79 18.46 11.06
N ILE A 181 32.90 18.36 12.05
CA ILE A 181 31.46 18.24 11.84
C ILE A 181 30.93 19.63 11.53
N SER A 182 30.44 19.81 10.31
CA SER A 182 29.95 21.07 9.78
C SER A 182 28.44 21.07 9.56
N GLY A 183 27.73 19.99 9.88
CA GLY A 183 26.30 19.93 9.70
C GLY A 183 25.66 18.66 10.23
N TRP A 184 24.34 18.66 10.28
CA TRP A 184 23.53 17.48 10.58
C TRP A 184 22.25 17.49 9.75
N LYS A 185 21.70 16.30 9.51
CA LYS A 185 20.36 16.15 8.95
C LYS A 185 19.68 14.86 9.39
N LYS A 186 18.37 14.86 9.28
CA LYS A 186 17.50 13.69 9.47
C LYS A 186 17.05 13.19 8.12
N GLN A 187 17.36 11.93 7.82
CA GLN A 187 16.99 11.30 6.56
C GLN A 187 16.76 9.81 6.78
N ASP A 188 15.61 9.32 6.32
CA ASP A 188 15.16 7.92 6.48
C ASP A 188 15.11 7.45 7.94
N GLY A 189 14.79 8.37 8.85
CA GLY A 189 14.76 8.14 10.30
C GLY A 189 16.14 8.09 10.97
N ASP A 190 17.23 8.15 10.21
CA ASP A 190 18.59 8.16 10.74
C ASP A 190 19.12 9.60 10.87
N LEU A 191 20.00 9.81 11.88
CA LEU A 191 20.82 11.01 12.00
C LEU A 191 22.05 10.88 11.10
N TRP A 192 22.27 11.89 10.25
CA TRP A 192 23.44 12.03 9.42
C TRP A 192 24.23 13.26 9.85
N LEU A 193 25.56 13.16 9.86
CA LEU A 193 26.48 14.24 10.16
C LEU A 193 27.26 14.60 8.91
N ARG A 194 27.36 15.89 8.60
CA ARG A 194 28.24 16.39 7.53
C ARG A 194 29.63 16.54 8.10
N ILE A 195 30.59 15.90 7.46
CA ILE A 195 31.99 15.95 7.82
C ILE A 195 32.74 16.69 6.72
N THR A 196 33.51 17.70 7.12
CA THR A 196 34.58 18.29 6.34
C THR A 196 35.89 17.69 6.81
N ASP A 197 36.45 16.83 5.96
CA ASP A 197 37.60 16.00 6.27
C ASP A 197 38.82 16.53 5.51
N PRO A 198 39.93 16.84 6.21
CA PRO A 198 41.15 17.28 5.53
C PRO A 198 41.82 16.14 4.73
N ALA A 199 41.30 14.92 4.78
CA ALA A 199 41.72 13.78 3.97
C ALA A 199 40.52 13.17 3.19
N ASN A 200 40.74 12.03 2.54
CA ASN A 200 39.68 11.25 1.88
C ASN A 200 39.02 10.27 2.86
N PRO A 201 37.70 10.01 2.75
CA PRO A 201 37.03 9.06 3.62
C PRO A 201 37.49 7.64 3.28
N ASN A 202 37.64 6.80 4.29
CA ASN A 202 37.82 5.37 4.05
C ASN A 202 36.45 4.72 3.77
N VAL A 203 36.08 4.64 2.49
CA VAL A 203 34.79 4.08 2.02
C VAL A 203 34.60 2.64 2.51
N MET A 204 35.66 1.81 2.48
CA MET A 204 35.59 0.43 2.97
C MET A 204 35.35 0.35 4.47
N LEU A 205 35.84 1.32 5.23
CA LEU A 205 35.62 1.41 6.68
C LEU A 205 34.21 1.90 6.99
N LEU A 206 33.67 2.86 6.25
CA LEU A 206 32.34 3.42 6.54
C LEU A 206 31.20 2.56 5.98
N GLY A 207 31.42 1.93 4.83
CA GLY A 207 30.39 1.22 4.05
C GLY A 207 29.54 2.19 3.22
N GLU A 208 29.24 1.82 1.99
CA GLU A 208 28.52 2.67 1.02
C GLU A 208 27.14 3.11 1.50
N SER A 209 26.45 2.28 2.30
CA SER A 209 25.13 2.62 2.84
C SER A 209 25.15 3.68 3.95
N ASN A 210 26.33 3.92 4.55
CA ASN A 210 26.53 4.86 5.66
C ASN A 210 27.25 6.15 5.25
N LEU A 211 27.70 6.25 4.01
CA LEU A 211 28.48 7.37 3.49
C LEU A 211 27.82 7.94 2.23
N ARG A 212 27.70 9.26 2.15
CA ARG A 212 27.34 9.95 0.90
C ARG A 212 28.33 11.06 0.65
N LEU A 213 29.05 10.95 -0.46
CA LEU A 213 30.09 11.90 -0.82
C LEU A 213 29.47 13.19 -1.37
N VAL A 214 29.79 14.33 -0.76
CA VAL A 214 29.36 15.68 -1.19
C VAL A 214 30.41 16.30 -2.12
N GLN A 215 31.67 16.06 -1.81
CA GLN A 215 32.80 16.44 -2.66
C GLN A 215 34.00 15.57 -2.33
N GLN A 216 34.78 15.26 -3.36
CA GLN A 216 36.14 14.77 -3.19
C GLN A 216 37.05 15.52 -4.15
N LYS A 217 38.09 16.17 -3.62
CA LYS A 217 39.22 16.59 -4.43
C LYS A 217 40.32 15.54 -4.27
N PRO A 218 40.66 14.77 -5.33
CA PRO A 218 41.70 13.77 -5.25
C PRO A 218 42.98 14.36 -4.64
N SER A 219 43.55 13.66 -3.65
CA SER A 219 44.77 14.05 -2.94
C SER A 219 44.72 15.38 -2.17
N SER A 220 43.52 15.86 -1.81
CA SER A 220 43.33 17.12 -1.10
C SER A 220 42.46 16.95 0.13
N PHE A 221 41.14 17.13 0.01
CA PHE A 221 40.17 17.07 1.10
C PHE A 221 38.88 16.41 0.61
N SER A 222 37.98 16.09 1.52
CA SER A 222 36.64 15.62 1.18
C SER A 222 35.55 16.23 2.07
N GLU A 223 34.35 16.23 1.54
CA GLU A 223 33.14 16.50 2.28
C GLU A 223 32.15 15.37 2.06
N TYR A 224 31.50 14.92 3.13
CA TYR A 224 30.56 13.82 3.04
C TYR A 224 29.57 13.82 4.20
N TRP A 225 28.42 13.21 3.96
CA TRP A 225 27.48 12.82 5.00
C TRP A 225 27.81 11.42 5.50
N VAL A 226 27.78 11.21 6.81
CA VAL A 226 27.91 9.90 7.43
C VAL A 226 26.78 9.62 8.42
N ARG A 227 26.24 8.41 8.46
CA ARG A 227 25.27 8.02 9.49
C ARG A 227 25.93 8.05 10.87
N ALA A 228 25.36 8.80 11.80
CA ALA A 228 25.90 8.96 13.15
C ALA A 228 26.03 7.62 13.89
N ARG A 229 25.08 6.69 13.69
CA ARG A 229 25.14 5.34 14.28
C ARG A 229 26.40 4.58 13.88
N ARG A 230 26.88 4.73 12.63
CA ARG A 230 28.08 4.04 12.14
C ARG A 230 29.30 4.47 12.94
N LEU A 231 29.40 5.75 13.30
CA LEU A 231 30.50 6.29 14.10
C LEU A 231 30.57 5.68 15.51
N LEU A 232 29.46 5.16 16.05
CA LEU A 232 29.42 4.49 17.35
C LEU A 232 29.82 3.01 17.28
N GLU A 233 29.93 2.41 16.10
CA GLU A 233 30.23 0.98 15.94
C GLU A 233 31.71 0.65 16.22
N THR A 234 31.99 -0.64 16.44
CA THR A 234 33.35 -1.16 16.63
C THR A 234 34.18 -0.99 15.37
N HIS A 235 35.46 -0.70 15.56
CA HIS A 235 36.40 -0.59 14.46
C HIS A 235 36.77 -2.00 13.98
N PRO A 236 36.57 -2.35 12.69
CA PRO A 236 36.67 -3.73 12.22
C PRO A 236 38.09 -4.32 12.30
N LYS A 237 39.12 -3.47 12.38
CA LYS A 237 40.54 -3.88 12.43
C LYS A 237 41.24 -3.52 13.74
N SER A 238 40.51 -3.02 14.75
CA SER A 238 41.12 -2.60 16.02
C SER A 238 40.24 -3.10 17.16
N GLU A 239 40.60 -4.27 17.68
CA GLU A 239 39.89 -4.95 18.76
C GLU A 239 39.71 -4.02 19.98
N GLY A 240 38.51 -4.02 20.56
CA GLY A 240 38.15 -3.17 21.69
C GLY A 240 38.02 -1.67 21.38
N LYS A 241 38.28 -1.21 20.15
CA LYS A 241 38.16 0.20 19.75
C LYS A 241 36.91 0.43 18.89
N ARG A 242 36.38 1.65 18.91
CA ARG A 242 35.24 2.13 18.08
C ARG A 242 35.72 3.17 17.06
N LEU A 243 34.88 3.50 16.08
CA LEU A 243 35.22 4.53 15.07
C LEU A 243 35.40 5.94 15.67
N LEU A 244 34.80 6.23 16.83
CA LEU A 244 35.01 7.45 17.61
C LEU A 244 35.98 7.29 18.80
N SER A 245 36.70 6.17 18.90
CA SER A 245 37.84 6.09 19.81
C SER A 245 39.00 6.92 19.23
N TYR A 246 39.84 7.52 20.07
CA TYR A 246 41.04 8.21 19.56
C TYR A 246 42.26 7.82 20.39
N MET A 247 43.31 7.35 19.70
CA MET A 247 44.53 6.83 20.33
C MET A 247 44.17 5.86 21.49
N GLU A 248 44.85 6.00 22.62
CA GLU A 248 44.63 5.20 23.83
C GLU A 248 43.69 5.87 24.85
N MET A 249 42.84 6.80 24.43
CA MET A 249 41.87 7.42 25.36
C MET A 249 40.74 6.45 25.71
N ASP A 250 40.41 6.37 27.00
CA ASP A 250 39.36 5.47 27.54
C ASP A 250 37.93 5.94 27.21
N LYS A 251 37.74 7.23 26.92
CA LYS A 251 36.45 7.83 26.58
C LYS A 251 36.31 8.02 25.07
N ILE A 252 35.14 7.71 24.51
CA ILE A 252 34.85 7.91 23.09
C ILE A 252 34.27 9.30 22.78
N GLY A 253 34.53 9.76 21.55
CA GLY A 253 33.92 10.96 20.98
C GLY A 253 34.35 12.24 21.68
N ARG A 254 35.66 12.45 21.85
CA ARG A 254 36.21 13.75 22.29
C ARG A 254 35.95 14.80 21.21
N TYR A 255 35.40 15.95 21.58
CA TYR A 255 35.12 17.04 20.64
C TYR A 255 35.34 18.43 21.24
N PHE A 256 35.53 19.40 20.35
CA PHE A 256 35.79 20.81 20.69
C PHE A 256 34.97 21.77 19.82
N TYR A 257 34.57 22.90 20.37
CA TYR A 257 34.02 24.03 19.61
C TYR A 257 34.27 25.35 20.32
N VAL A 258 34.22 26.45 19.59
CA VAL A 258 34.44 27.81 20.13
C VAL A 258 33.12 28.35 20.70
N THR A 259 33.17 29.01 21.85
CA THR A 259 31.96 29.41 22.62
C THR A 259 31.71 30.92 22.67
N ASP A 260 32.72 31.72 22.37
CA ASP A 260 32.68 33.18 22.49
C ASP A 260 32.69 33.90 21.13
N GLN A 261 32.71 33.16 20.03
CA GLN A 261 32.51 33.67 18.68
C GLN A 261 31.08 33.35 18.25
N LYS A 262 30.24 34.38 18.06
CA LYS A 262 28.85 34.21 17.62
C LYS A 262 28.73 34.44 16.12
N VAL A 263 27.97 33.59 15.46
CA VAL A 263 27.60 33.72 14.04
C VAL A 263 26.08 33.79 13.94
N ASP A 264 25.56 34.85 13.33
CA ASP A 264 24.14 35.07 13.18
C ASP A 264 23.50 34.11 12.14
N ASP A 265 22.22 33.78 12.32
CA ASP A 265 21.47 32.84 11.47
C ASP A 265 21.25 33.32 10.03
N ASP A 266 21.44 34.61 9.75
CA ASP A 266 21.29 35.25 8.44
C ASP A 266 22.59 35.33 7.63
N LYS A 267 23.72 34.87 8.21
CA LYS A 267 24.99 34.84 7.51
C LYS A 267 24.96 33.83 6.36
N GLU A 268 25.62 34.19 5.26
CA GLU A 268 25.72 33.35 4.05
C GLU A 268 26.39 32.00 4.27
N VAL A 269 27.06 31.81 5.41
CA VAL A 269 27.71 30.55 5.81
C VAL A 269 26.77 29.60 6.55
N VAL A 270 25.53 30.02 6.85
CA VAL A 270 24.54 29.24 7.58
C VAL A 270 23.44 28.81 6.62
N HIS A 271 23.24 27.51 6.52
CA HIS A 271 22.25 26.94 5.61
C HIS A 271 21.34 25.97 6.36
N LYS A 272 20.04 26.08 6.08
CA LYS A 272 19.04 25.12 6.56
C LYS A 272 18.89 24.04 5.50
N ILE A 273 18.75 22.80 5.93
CA ILE A 273 18.37 21.71 5.01
C ILE A 273 16.95 22.03 4.54
N ASP A 274 16.75 22.00 3.22
CA ASP A 274 15.43 22.11 2.63
C ASP A 274 14.60 20.98 3.21
N ARG A 275 13.51 21.34 3.90
CA ARG A 275 12.54 20.38 4.42
C ARG A 275 11.74 19.81 3.25
N THR A 276 12.40 19.05 2.40
CA THR A 276 11.74 18.07 1.56
C THR A 276 11.52 16.89 2.48
N SER A 277 10.34 16.82 3.08
CA SER A 277 9.84 15.52 3.51
C SER A 277 9.81 14.68 2.22
N ALA A 278 10.85 13.84 1.98
CA ALA A 278 10.96 13.07 0.74
C ALA A 278 9.62 12.36 0.55
N SER A 279 8.90 12.77 -0.50
CA SER A 279 7.50 12.39 -0.61
C SER A 279 7.38 10.88 -0.64
N ARG A 280 6.34 10.39 0.02
CA ARG A 280 6.08 8.96 0.16
C ARG A 280 4.76 8.62 -0.48
N LEU A 281 4.64 7.37 -0.90
CA LEU A 281 3.32 6.84 -1.21
C LEU A 281 2.50 6.78 0.08
N PRO A 282 1.18 7.01 0.00
CA PRO A 282 0.33 7.02 1.19
C PRO A 282 0.23 5.63 1.83
N PHE A 283 0.59 4.57 1.11
CA PHE A 283 0.66 3.21 1.61
C PHE A 283 1.63 2.41 0.75
N GLU A 284 1.91 1.18 1.17
CA GLU A 284 2.83 0.29 0.47
C GLU A 284 2.25 -0.15 -0.87
N ILE A 285 2.96 0.13 -1.96
CA ILE A 285 2.65 -0.35 -3.30
C ILE A 285 3.91 -1.01 -3.84
N ASN A 286 3.78 -2.23 -4.37
CA ASN A 286 4.92 -3.02 -4.81
C ASN A 286 6.02 -3.13 -3.72
N LYS A 287 5.60 -3.43 -2.49
CA LYS A 287 6.49 -3.61 -1.33
C LYS A 287 7.33 -2.39 -0.94
N SER A 288 6.95 -1.20 -1.41
CA SER A 288 7.67 0.04 -1.14
C SER A 288 6.70 1.19 -0.89
N GLN A 289 7.07 2.08 0.03
CA GLN A 289 6.43 3.39 0.21
C GLN A 289 7.25 4.53 -0.41
N THR A 290 8.38 4.20 -1.05
CA THR A 290 9.22 5.18 -1.73
C THR A 290 8.61 5.49 -3.08
N VAL A 291 8.55 6.78 -3.44
CA VAL A 291 8.12 7.20 -4.77
C VAL A 291 9.23 6.85 -5.77
N THR A 292 9.03 5.73 -6.49
CA THR A 292 9.91 5.29 -7.60
C THR A 292 9.09 5.19 -8.87
N ALA A 293 9.73 5.18 -10.04
CA ALA A 293 9.03 5.00 -11.33
C ALA A 293 8.16 3.73 -11.34
N GLN A 294 8.69 2.61 -10.84
CA GLN A 294 7.97 1.34 -10.74
C GLN A 294 6.77 1.41 -9.78
N ALA A 295 6.91 2.13 -8.66
CA ALA A 295 5.82 2.27 -7.71
C ALA A 295 4.72 3.20 -8.22
N LEU A 296 5.08 4.22 -9.01
CA LEU A 296 4.11 5.07 -9.72
C LEU A 296 3.38 4.31 -10.83
N GLU A 297 4.09 3.46 -11.57
CA GLU A 297 3.48 2.54 -12.54
C GLU A 297 2.51 1.58 -11.85
N SER A 298 2.91 1.00 -10.72
CA SER A 298 2.06 0.09 -9.94
C SER A 298 0.82 0.80 -9.36
N LEU A 299 0.97 2.03 -8.87
CA LEU A 299 -0.14 2.85 -8.41
C LEU A 299 -1.11 3.15 -9.55
N TYR A 300 -0.60 3.44 -10.74
CA TYR A 300 -1.41 3.61 -11.95
C TYR A 300 -2.19 2.33 -12.29
N GLN A 301 -1.52 1.17 -12.31
CA GLN A 301 -2.20 -0.10 -12.57
C GLN A 301 -3.31 -0.33 -11.55
N ALA A 302 -3.03 -0.05 -10.27
CA ALA A 302 -4.02 -0.20 -9.22
C ALA A 302 -5.18 0.79 -9.34
N SER A 303 -4.95 2.04 -9.75
CA SER A 303 -5.97 3.10 -9.80
C SER A 303 -6.80 3.17 -11.08
N GLU A 304 -6.28 2.64 -12.20
CA GLU A 304 -6.98 2.64 -13.50
C GLU A 304 -7.39 1.24 -13.98
N ARG A 305 -6.66 0.19 -13.56
CA ARG A 305 -6.90 -1.19 -14.02
C ARG A 305 -7.21 -2.17 -12.90
N GLY A 306 -7.07 -1.77 -11.64
CA GLY A 306 -7.37 -2.62 -10.52
C GLY A 306 -8.86 -2.98 -10.47
N LEU A 307 -9.19 -4.09 -9.82
CA LEU A 307 -10.56 -4.59 -9.65
C LEU A 307 -11.55 -3.49 -9.17
N HIS A 308 -11.04 -2.53 -8.40
CA HIS A 308 -11.77 -1.39 -7.84
C HIS A 308 -11.24 -0.02 -8.29
N GLY A 309 -10.16 0.03 -9.07
CA GLY A 309 -9.53 1.28 -9.52
C GLY A 309 -9.91 1.59 -10.95
N ALA A 310 -11.02 2.31 -11.15
CA ALA A 310 -11.42 2.85 -12.44
C ALA A 310 -11.59 4.38 -12.28
N PHE A 311 -10.48 5.11 -12.43
CA PHE A 311 -10.45 6.57 -12.31
C PHE A 311 -9.91 7.20 -13.61
N PRO A 312 -10.49 8.33 -14.10
CA PRO A 312 -11.60 9.08 -13.52
C PRO A 312 -13.00 8.54 -13.81
N LEU A 313 -13.18 7.52 -14.66
CA LEU A 313 -14.47 6.91 -14.97
C LEU A 313 -14.63 5.61 -14.18
N GLY A 314 -15.56 5.59 -13.23
CA GLY A 314 -15.89 4.39 -12.48
C GLY A 314 -16.44 3.29 -13.38
N SER A 315 -16.52 2.05 -12.89
CA SER A 315 -17.03 0.90 -13.66
C SER A 315 -18.45 1.09 -14.23
N ALA A 316 -19.24 1.97 -13.60
CA ALA A 316 -20.56 2.39 -14.06
C ALA A 316 -20.54 3.55 -15.11
N GLY A 317 -19.37 3.96 -15.59
CA GLY A 317 -19.19 5.03 -16.58
C GLY A 317 -19.48 6.45 -16.08
N GLN A 318 -19.57 6.63 -14.76
CA GLN A 318 -19.73 7.93 -14.12
C GLN A 318 -18.38 8.47 -13.64
N PHE A 319 -18.25 9.80 -13.51
CA PHE A 319 -17.08 10.41 -12.90
C PHE A 319 -16.93 9.90 -11.46
N HIS A 320 -15.83 9.21 -11.21
CA HIS A 320 -15.46 8.71 -9.91
C HIS A 320 -14.56 9.74 -9.24
N SER A 321 -14.92 10.15 -8.04
CA SER A 321 -14.27 11.24 -7.31
C SER A 321 -13.03 10.80 -6.54
N GLY A 322 -12.42 9.68 -6.90
CA GLY A 322 -11.25 9.09 -6.23
C GLY A 322 -10.95 7.72 -6.78
N THR A 323 -10.17 6.92 -6.08
CA THR A 323 -9.91 5.53 -6.45
C THR A 323 -9.99 4.65 -5.22
N ASP A 324 -10.62 3.49 -5.37
CA ASP A 324 -10.61 2.46 -4.34
C ASP A 324 -9.37 1.60 -4.54
N LEU A 325 -8.49 1.60 -3.54
CA LEU A 325 -7.21 0.91 -3.60
C LEU A 325 -7.16 -0.16 -2.52
N MET A 326 -6.75 -1.37 -2.93
CA MET A 326 -6.55 -2.50 -2.03
C MET A 326 -5.37 -2.21 -1.12
N VAL A 327 -5.64 -2.09 0.17
CA VAL A 327 -4.64 -1.84 1.20
C VAL A 327 -4.96 -2.74 2.37
N ASP A 328 -4.02 -3.64 2.72
CA ASP A 328 -4.23 -4.58 3.82
C ASP A 328 -4.77 -3.88 5.06
N ARG A 329 -5.81 -4.47 5.63
CA ARG A 329 -6.42 -3.97 6.85
C ARG A 329 -5.38 -3.83 7.96
N GLY A 330 -5.41 -2.69 8.67
CA GLY A 330 -4.49 -2.43 9.79
C GLY A 330 -3.16 -1.81 9.37
N LYS A 331 -2.91 -1.61 8.07
CA LYS A 331 -1.74 -0.86 7.60
C LYS A 331 -1.94 0.64 7.79
N PRO A 332 -0.87 1.38 8.11
CA PRO A 332 -0.94 2.83 8.22
C PRO A 332 -1.16 3.46 6.84
N ILE A 333 -2.05 4.45 6.80
CA ILE A 333 -2.17 5.41 5.70
C ILE A 333 -1.37 6.64 6.11
N CYS A 334 -0.44 7.05 5.26
CA CYS A 334 0.52 8.11 5.52
C CYS A 334 0.25 9.35 4.66
N ALA A 335 0.68 10.51 5.16
CA ALA A 335 0.71 11.72 4.36
C ALA A 335 1.74 11.61 3.23
N ILE A 336 1.38 12.07 2.04
CA ILE A 336 2.21 11.95 0.83
C ILE A 336 3.36 12.93 0.84
N ALA A 337 3.03 14.16 1.19
CA ALA A 337 3.92 15.29 1.35
C ALA A 337 3.56 15.97 2.68
N ARG A 338 4.34 16.98 3.06
CA ARG A 338 3.92 17.87 4.14
C ARG A 338 2.51 18.40 3.86
N GLY A 339 1.68 18.37 4.88
CA GLY A 339 0.28 18.78 4.77
C GLY A 339 -0.28 19.29 6.08
N GLU A 340 -1.50 19.78 6.02
CA GLU A 340 -2.28 20.28 7.13
C GLU A 340 -3.54 19.42 7.25
N VAL A 341 -3.84 18.92 8.43
CA VAL A 341 -5.08 18.18 8.68
C VAL A 341 -6.21 19.20 8.81
N VAL A 342 -7.07 19.21 7.79
CA VAL A 342 -8.16 20.18 7.65
C VAL A 342 -9.39 19.71 8.38
N ALA A 343 -9.71 18.43 8.22
CA ALA A 343 -10.86 17.82 8.83
C ALA A 343 -10.63 16.32 9.01
N ALA A 344 -11.33 15.73 9.97
CA ALA A 344 -11.31 14.30 10.18
C ALA A 344 -12.63 13.83 10.81
N ARG A 345 -12.87 12.53 10.70
CA ARG A 345 -13.89 11.82 11.47
C ARG A 345 -13.34 10.50 11.95
N ILE A 346 -13.52 10.22 13.24
CA ILE A 346 -13.31 8.88 13.77
C ILE A 346 -14.55 8.06 13.46
N GLY A 347 -14.40 7.07 12.58
CA GLY A 347 -15.51 6.25 12.09
C GLY A 347 -16.12 5.33 13.14
N ALA A 348 -17.24 4.72 12.76
CA ALA A 348 -17.73 3.52 13.43
C ALA A 348 -16.69 2.40 13.24
N GLY A 349 -16.47 1.59 14.27
CA GLY A 349 -15.54 0.46 14.17
C GLY A 349 -16.05 -0.64 13.23
N PRO A 350 -15.25 -1.70 13.02
CA PRO A 350 -15.60 -2.82 12.15
C PRO A 350 -16.98 -3.40 12.49
N GLY A 351 -17.82 -3.56 11.46
CA GLY A 351 -19.21 -4.04 11.62
C GLY A 351 -20.19 -3.02 12.22
N GLY A 352 -19.73 -1.81 12.55
CA GLY A 352 -20.57 -0.73 13.08
C GLY A 352 -21.43 -0.03 12.03
N HIS A 353 -21.13 -0.21 10.74
CA HIS A 353 -21.91 0.29 9.61
C HIS A 353 -21.97 -0.79 8.51
N PRO A 354 -23.13 -0.99 7.83
CA PRO A 354 -23.31 -2.08 6.86
C PRO A 354 -22.36 -2.01 5.66
N TRP A 355 -21.81 -0.84 5.35
CA TRP A 355 -20.86 -0.66 4.25
C TRP A 355 -19.39 -0.69 4.67
N GLY A 356 -19.08 -0.87 5.95
CA GLY A 356 -17.70 -0.90 6.45
C GLY A 356 -17.31 0.36 7.24
N ASP A 357 -16.02 0.62 7.37
CA ASP A 357 -15.48 1.71 8.17
C ASP A 357 -15.85 3.08 7.58
N THR A 358 -16.24 4.02 8.46
CA THR A 358 -16.69 5.36 8.06
C THR A 358 -15.68 6.47 8.39
N GLY A 359 -14.50 6.11 8.88
CA GLY A 359 -13.47 7.09 9.22
C GLY A 359 -12.89 7.75 7.98
N PHE A 360 -12.51 9.03 8.10
CA PHE A 360 -11.78 9.73 7.05
C PHE A 360 -10.84 10.79 7.63
N VAL A 361 -9.84 11.15 6.83
CA VAL A 361 -8.98 12.31 7.07
C VAL A 361 -8.83 13.12 5.78
N LEU A 362 -8.92 14.44 5.90
CA LEU A 362 -8.71 15.41 4.83
C LEU A 362 -7.44 16.19 5.11
N LEU A 363 -6.48 16.08 4.19
CA LEU A 363 -5.22 16.83 4.22
C LEU A 363 -5.27 17.94 3.17
N ARG A 364 -4.72 19.11 3.49
CA ARG A 364 -4.38 20.18 2.54
C ARG A 364 -2.87 20.24 2.35
N HIS A 365 -2.45 20.22 1.11
CA HIS A 365 -1.07 20.33 0.67
C HIS A 365 -0.90 21.69 -0.04
N PRO A 366 -0.20 22.66 0.57
CA PRO A 366 0.06 23.93 -0.07
C PRO A 366 1.00 23.73 -1.27
N LEU A 367 0.68 24.40 -2.38
CA LEU A 367 1.49 24.46 -3.59
C LEU A 367 2.02 25.88 -3.82
N GLU A 368 2.82 26.06 -4.87
CA GLU A 368 3.23 27.38 -5.35
C GLU A 368 2.02 28.26 -5.76
N ALA A 369 2.26 29.57 -5.86
CA ALA A 369 1.26 30.56 -6.26
C ALA A 369 -0.02 30.57 -5.39
N ASN A 370 0.10 30.24 -4.09
CA ASN A 370 -1.00 30.17 -3.13
C ASN A 370 -2.12 29.18 -3.50
N LYS A 371 -1.82 28.18 -4.33
CA LYS A 371 -2.76 27.09 -4.63
C LYS A 371 -2.65 25.99 -3.58
N SER A 372 -3.68 25.14 -3.51
CA SER A 372 -3.69 24.00 -2.61
C SER A 372 -4.32 22.78 -3.29
N ILE A 373 -3.76 21.61 -2.98
CA ILE A 373 -4.36 20.31 -3.27
C ILE A 373 -4.85 19.68 -1.98
N PHE A 374 -5.98 19.01 -2.04
CA PHE A 374 -6.54 18.25 -0.94
C PHE A 374 -6.43 16.75 -1.21
N SER A 375 -6.01 15.99 -0.21
CA SER A 375 -6.04 14.52 -0.20
C SER A 375 -7.05 14.05 0.84
N LEU A 376 -8.10 13.36 0.39
CA LEU A 376 -9.12 12.76 1.25
C LEU A 376 -8.94 11.24 1.22
N PHE A 377 -8.72 10.66 2.40
CA PHE A 377 -8.71 9.21 2.58
C PHE A 377 -9.95 8.79 3.35
N VAL A 378 -10.74 7.87 2.80
CA VAL A 378 -11.99 7.35 3.39
C VAL A 378 -11.85 5.84 3.62
N HIS A 379 -12.73 5.28 4.45
CA HIS A 379 -12.69 3.89 4.93
C HIS A 379 -11.50 3.65 5.85
N LEU A 380 -11.17 4.65 6.66
CA LEU A 380 -10.18 4.52 7.72
C LEU A 380 -10.82 3.86 8.94
N GLN A 381 -10.08 2.95 9.57
CA GLN A 381 -10.50 2.33 10.82
C GLN A 381 -10.71 3.36 11.91
N ARG A 382 -11.52 2.97 12.89
CA ARG A 382 -11.67 3.71 14.14
C ARG A 382 -10.35 3.81 14.90
N GLU A 383 -9.75 5.00 14.90
CA GLU A 383 -8.61 5.33 15.76
C GLU A 383 -9.03 5.47 17.23
N PRO A 384 -8.24 4.97 18.19
CA PRO A 384 -8.48 5.23 19.60
C PRO A 384 -8.18 6.69 19.95
N LEU A 385 -9.12 7.36 20.61
CA LEU A 385 -8.96 8.74 21.10
C LEU A 385 -8.15 8.76 22.42
N HIS A 386 -6.90 8.29 22.35
CA HIS A 386 -5.97 8.28 23.47
C HIS A 386 -4.54 8.49 22.97
N PRO A 387 -3.74 9.43 23.55
CA PRO A 387 -2.40 9.78 23.07
C PRO A 387 -1.47 8.58 22.85
N ASP A 388 -1.44 7.64 23.80
CA ASP A 388 -0.58 6.44 23.72
C ASP A 388 -1.02 5.37 22.73
N ARG A 389 -2.30 5.39 22.33
CA ARG A 389 -2.90 4.28 21.57
C ARG A 389 -3.11 4.62 20.11
N THR A 390 -3.27 5.91 19.79
CA THR A 390 -3.41 6.33 18.40
C THR A 390 -2.09 6.18 17.66
N GLN A 391 -2.18 5.73 16.41
CA GLN A 391 -1.04 5.65 15.49
C GLN A 391 -0.90 6.93 14.66
N ALA A 392 -1.97 7.71 14.54
CA ALA A 392 -1.98 8.98 13.82
C ALA A 392 -1.29 10.08 14.64
N GLY A 393 -0.13 10.56 14.18
CA GLY A 393 0.68 11.54 14.91
C GLY A 393 -0.03 12.88 15.11
N TRP A 394 -0.84 13.31 14.13
CA TRP A 394 -1.66 14.52 14.25
C TRP A 394 -2.73 14.39 15.35
N LEU A 395 -3.34 13.21 15.49
CA LEU A 395 -4.39 12.97 16.47
C LEU A 395 -3.79 12.94 17.88
N ARG A 396 -2.59 12.36 18.04
CA ARG A 396 -1.84 12.45 19.30
C ARG A 396 -1.63 13.91 19.70
N ARG A 397 -1.10 14.74 18.80
CA ARG A 397 -0.86 16.17 19.04
C ARG A 397 -2.15 16.95 19.37
N LEU A 398 -3.26 16.59 18.73
CA LEU A 398 -4.57 17.16 19.03
C LEU A 398 -5.02 16.83 20.45
N LEU A 399 -4.89 15.57 20.87
CA LEU A 399 -5.31 15.10 22.19
C LEU A 399 -4.45 15.69 23.32
N THR A 400 -3.17 15.96 23.07
CA THR A 400 -2.22 16.51 24.04
C THR A 400 -2.13 18.04 24.06
N ASP A 401 -2.82 18.71 23.13
CA ASP A 401 -2.81 20.18 22.99
C ASP A 401 -1.38 20.77 22.78
N GLY A 402 -0.45 20.01 22.20
CA GLY A 402 0.93 20.49 21.98
C GLY A 402 1.98 19.39 21.79
N PRO A 403 3.27 19.75 21.64
CA PRO A 403 4.37 18.77 21.54
C PRO A 403 4.48 17.92 22.83
N ASP A 404 4.94 16.67 22.68
CA ASP A 404 4.97 15.53 23.63
C ASP A 404 5.72 15.75 24.97
N ALA A 405 5.81 16.98 25.49
CA ALA A 405 6.64 17.33 26.66
C ALA A 405 5.90 17.22 28.01
N SER A 406 5.04 16.22 28.19
CA SER A 406 4.54 15.90 29.53
C SER A 406 5.51 14.95 30.25
N LYS A 407 5.76 15.22 31.52
CA LYS A 407 6.64 14.37 32.33
C LYS A 407 5.97 13.01 32.56
N PRO A 408 6.73 11.90 32.55
CA PRO A 408 6.17 10.57 32.76
C PRO A 408 5.49 10.47 34.13
N LYS A 409 4.50 9.58 34.22
CA LYS A 409 3.80 9.29 35.48
C LYS A 409 4.34 8.03 36.10
N TRP A 410 4.21 7.90 37.41
CA TRP A 410 4.69 6.76 38.17
C TRP A 410 3.56 6.20 39.02
N ARG A 411 3.30 4.90 38.89
CA ARG A 411 2.39 4.17 39.78
C ARG A 411 3.18 3.52 40.90
N VAL A 412 3.03 4.04 42.10
CA VAL A 412 3.55 3.45 43.34
C VAL A 412 2.57 2.36 43.78
N MET A 413 3.02 1.10 43.80
CA MET A 413 2.22 -0.10 44.02
C MET A 413 1.95 -0.38 45.51
N ALA A 414 2.83 0.10 46.39
CA ALA A 414 2.76 0.01 47.84
C ALA A 414 3.55 1.17 48.44
N ASP A 415 3.23 1.57 49.67
CA ASP A 415 3.93 2.65 50.36
C ASP A 415 5.46 2.44 50.28
N ALA A 416 6.16 3.49 49.86
CA ALA A 416 7.59 3.44 49.58
C ALA A 416 8.36 4.41 50.50
N PRO A 417 9.50 3.98 51.08
CA PRO A 417 10.31 4.86 51.90
C PRO A 417 11.03 5.90 51.01
N THR A 418 11.31 7.08 51.56
CA THR A 418 11.69 8.26 50.76
C THR A 418 13.02 8.89 51.18
N TRP A 419 13.60 9.71 50.30
CA TRP A 419 14.73 10.60 50.60
C TRP A 419 14.34 12.07 50.36
N LYS A 420 15.09 12.99 50.99
CA LYS A 420 14.90 14.43 50.81
C LYS A 420 15.71 14.97 49.63
N ASP A 421 15.40 16.18 49.20
CA ASP A 421 16.14 16.84 48.12
C ASP A 421 17.62 17.05 48.44
N GLU A 422 17.98 17.27 49.72
CA GLU A 422 19.38 17.46 50.13
C GLU A 422 20.24 16.20 49.96
N ASP A 423 19.59 15.04 49.83
CA ASP A 423 20.21 13.73 49.62
C ASP A 423 20.51 13.44 48.14
N LYS A 424 20.06 14.30 47.21
CA LYS A 424 20.36 14.14 45.79
C LYS A 424 21.89 14.11 45.56
N GLY A 425 22.39 13.08 44.87
CA GLY A 425 23.82 12.82 44.73
C GLY A 425 24.45 11.99 45.86
N ARG A 426 23.67 11.62 46.90
CA ARG A 426 24.11 10.94 48.13
C ARG A 426 23.06 9.94 48.65
N PHE A 427 22.27 9.32 47.79
CA PHE A 427 21.24 8.35 48.23
C PHE A 427 21.88 7.12 48.89
N SER A 428 21.54 6.88 50.16
CA SER A 428 22.02 5.72 50.90
C SER A 428 20.99 5.24 51.93
N PRO A 429 21.08 3.99 52.41
CA PRO A 429 20.21 3.50 53.49
C PRO A 429 20.29 4.32 54.79
N VAL A 430 21.40 5.05 55.00
CA VAL A 430 21.61 5.89 56.20
C VAL A 430 20.74 7.15 56.17
N ASN A 431 20.48 7.69 54.98
CA ASN A 431 19.70 8.93 54.81
C ASN A 431 18.24 8.66 54.44
N LEU A 432 17.84 7.38 54.32
CA LEU A 432 16.48 6.98 54.02
C LEU A 432 15.55 7.38 55.18
N GLN A 433 14.48 8.10 54.86
CA GLN A 433 13.47 8.50 55.84
C GLN A 433 12.54 7.30 56.11
N ASN A 434 12.77 6.59 57.21
CA ASN A 434 11.96 5.41 57.58
C ASN A 434 10.60 5.80 58.24
N ASP A 435 10.42 7.07 58.58
CA ASP A 435 9.21 7.66 59.13
C ASP A 435 8.39 8.44 58.08
N GLN A 436 8.94 8.66 56.89
CA GLN A 436 8.26 9.34 55.78
C GLN A 436 8.13 8.41 54.56
N TRP A 437 6.88 8.10 54.24
CA TRP A 437 6.53 7.18 53.17
C TRP A 437 5.72 7.91 52.11
N LEU A 438 6.03 7.65 50.84
CA LEU A 438 5.17 8.02 49.73
C LEU A 438 4.11 6.92 49.58
N ALA A 439 2.84 7.28 49.70
CA ALA A 439 1.76 6.32 49.66
C ALA A 439 1.65 5.61 48.29
N ALA A 440 0.99 4.45 48.25
CA ALA A 440 0.57 3.85 46.99
C ALA A 440 -0.36 4.80 46.21
N GLY A 441 -0.05 5.07 44.94
CA GLY A 441 -0.73 6.12 44.18
C GLY A 441 -0.18 6.33 42.77
N LEU A 442 -0.73 7.33 42.08
CA LEU A 442 -0.26 7.80 40.77
C LEU A 442 0.32 9.20 40.92
N TYR A 443 1.57 9.38 40.50
CA TYR A 443 2.33 10.61 40.69
C TYR A 443 2.92 11.11 39.39
N GLU A 444 3.04 12.42 39.22
CA GLU A 444 3.82 13.03 38.15
C GLU A 444 5.29 13.10 38.55
N GLU A 445 6.19 12.78 37.61
CA GLU A 445 7.62 12.95 37.83
C GLU A 445 7.97 14.42 37.99
N GLU A 446 8.68 14.78 39.05
CA GLU A 446 9.25 16.11 39.22
C GLU A 446 10.68 16.18 38.67
N ASP A 447 11.47 15.14 38.93
CA ASP A 447 12.91 15.03 38.63
C ASP A 447 13.36 13.55 38.62
N ARG A 448 14.50 13.23 37.98
CA ARG A 448 15.09 11.89 37.97
C ARG A 448 16.62 11.92 37.98
N THR A 449 17.23 10.91 38.60
CA THR A 449 18.70 10.72 38.59
C THR A 449 19.05 9.24 38.68
N VAL A 450 20.23 8.87 38.19
CA VAL A 450 20.73 7.49 38.21
C VAL A 450 22.03 7.47 39.00
N GLU A 451 22.02 6.77 40.13
CA GLU A 451 23.11 6.71 41.11
C GLU A 451 23.25 5.30 41.66
N ASP A 452 24.48 4.82 41.88
CA ASP A 452 24.77 3.50 42.50
C ASP A 452 23.96 2.32 41.95
N ASN A 453 23.85 2.24 40.62
CA ASN A 453 23.07 1.23 39.89
C ASN A 453 21.55 1.24 40.21
N GLY A 454 21.01 2.33 40.77
CA GLY A 454 19.58 2.54 41.00
C GLY A 454 19.06 3.75 40.23
N LEU A 455 17.81 3.67 39.77
CA LEU A 455 17.07 4.82 39.27
C LEU A 455 16.32 5.44 40.46
N TYR A 456 16.52 6.74 40.67
CA TYR A 456 15.79 7.52 41.67
C TYR A 456 14.90 8.54 40.97
N VAL A 457 13.67 8.66 41.46
CA VAL A 457 12.67 9.56 40.89
C VAL A 457 12.03 10.37 41.99
N LYS A 458 11.82 11.65 41.71
CA LYS A 458 11.17 12.58 42.62
C LYS A 458 9.69 12.66 42.30
N LEU A 459 8.85 12.37 43.28
CA LEU A 459 7.39 12.32 43.19
C LEU A 459 6.82 13.06 44.41
N GLU A 460 5.97 14.07 44.20
CA GLU A 460 5.37 14.89 45.26
C GLU A 460 6.39 15.42 46.29
N GLY A 461 7.49 16.00 45.79
CA GLY A 461 8.57 16.52 46.64
C GLY A 461 9.51 15.47 47.24
N GLN A 462 9.24 14.16 47.08
CA GLN A 462 9.97 13.07 47.74
C GLN A 462 10.72 12.19 46.74
N TRP A 463 11.95 11.79 47.06
CA TRP A 463 12.71 10.86 46.22
C TRP A 463 12.43 9.41 46.60
N ILE A 464 12.16 8.56 45.61
CA ILE A 464 12.03 7.10 45.79
C ILE A 464 13.01 6.35 44.89
N LYS A 465 13.37 5.13 45.27
CA LYS A 465 14.23 4.23 44.49
C LYS A 465 13.41 3.24 43.68
N ILE A 466 13.75 3.08 42.41
CA ILE A 466 13.15 2.09 41.51
C ILE A 466 14.05 0.86 41.45
N ALA A 467 13.50 -0.31 41.80
CA ALA A 467 14.22 -1.58 41.73
C ALA A 467 14.39 -2.04 40.27
N GLN A 468 15.58 -2.51 39.91
CA GLN A 468 15.91 -2.95 38.54
C GLN A 468 15.44 -4.38 38.20
N ASP A 469 15.03 -5.17 39.20
CA ASP A 469 14.75 -6.61 39.09
C ASP A 469 13.25 -6.95 38.92
N GLY A 470 12.39 -5.94 38.74
CA GLY A 470 10.95 -6.14 38.58
C GLY A 470 10.18 -6.31 39.90
N SER A 471 10.84 -6.27 41.07
CA SER A 471 10.20 -6.23 42.39
C SER A 471 9.75 -4.81 42.81
N ALA A 472 9.77 -3.86 41.88
CA ALA A 472 9.71 -2.44 42.16
C ALA A 472 8.40 -2.01 42.85
N GLN A 473 8.53 -1.22 43.92
CA GLN A 473 7.42 -0.52 44.57
C GLN A 473 6.81 0.58 43.69
N ALA A 474 7.42 0.94 42.56
CA ALA A 474 6.85 1.88 41.61
C ALA A 474 7.15 1.50 40.15
N LYS A 475 6.20 1.76 39.26
CA LYS A 475 6.24 1.46 37.82
C LYS A 475 6.05 2.73 37.00
N GLU A 476 6.96 2.99 36.07
CA GLU A 476 6.82 4.07 35.09
C GLU A 476 5.62 3.78 34.18
N LEU A 477 4.78 4.79 34.02
CA LEU A 477 3.64 4.82 33.13
C LEU A 477 3.82 5.97 32.13
N SER A 478 3.07 5.92 31.04
CA SER A 478 2.98 7.08 30.16
C SER A 478 2.46 8.29 30.94
N ALA A 479 2.93 9.48 30.57
CA ALA A 479 2.42 10.74 31.05
C ALA A 479 0.90 10.91 30.83
N TRP A 480 0.32 10.10 29.93
CA TRP A 480 -1.09 10.11 29.56
C TRP A 480 -1.88 8.91 30.10
N ALA A 481 -1.34 8.16 31.08
CA ALA A 481 -1.98 6.95 31.60
C ALA A 481 -3.36 7.18 32.26
N ASP A 482 -3.62 8.40 32.71
CA ASP A 482 -4.90 8.89 33.27
C ASP A 482 -5.57 9.91 32.34
N PHE A 483 -5.28 9.86 31.03
CA PHE A 483 -5.88 10.76 30.06
C PHE A 483 -7.41 10.70 30.10
N ASP A 484 -8.02 11.83 30.45
CA ASP A 484 -9.46 12.01 30.49
C ASP A 484 -9.97 12.59 29.17
N LEU A 485 -10.54 11.72 28.34
CA LEU A 485 -11.15 12.09 27.06
C LEU A 485 -12.33 13.06 27.24
N GLU A 486 -13.10 12.97 28.32
CA GLU A 486 -14.20 13.89 28.60
C GLU A 486 -13.69 15.28 28.94
N ALA A 487 -12.64 15.36 29.77
CA ALA A 487 -11.98 16.63 30.07
C ALA A 487 -11.32 17.24 28.83
N ALA A 488 -10.74 16.43 27.94
CA ALA A 488 -10.21 16.88 26.66
C ALA A 488 -11.33 17.40 25.72
N ALA A 489 -12.43 16.65 25.59
CA ALA A 489 -13.59 17.04 24.78
C ALA A 489 -14.27 18.33 25.27
N ARG A 490 -14.32 18.57 26.59
CA ARG A 490 -14.83 19.85 27.15
C ARG A 490 -13.94 21.04 26.79
N ARG A 491 -12.64 20.81 26.58
CA ARG A 491 -11.66 21.86 26.23
C ARG A 491 -11.54 22.11 24.73
N SER A 492 -11.86 21.11 23.90
CA SER A 492 -11.75 21.19 22.43
C SER A 492 -12.99 20.68 21.73
N GLN A 493 -13.63 21.57 20.96
CA GLN A 493 -14.80 21.23 20.14
C GLN A 493 -14.45 20.17 19.07
N ALA A 494 -13.23 20.19 18.54
CA ALA A 494 -12.78 19.18 17.59
C ALA A 494 -12.72 17.80 18.24
N ILE A 495 -12.17 17.68 19.45
CA ILE A 495 -12.13 16.41 20.19
C ILE A 495 -13.55 15.93 20.52
N ALA A 496 -14.45 16.84 20.91
CA ALA A 496 -15.86 16.50 21.14
C ALA A 496 -16.53 15.95 19.87
N ALA A 497 -16.32 16.59 18.71
CA ALA A 497 -16.86 16.13 17.43
C ALA A 497 -16.31 14.75 17.04
N LEU A 498 -14.98 14.54 17.16
CA LEU A 498 -14.36 13.24 16.89
C LEU A 498 -14.89 12.13 17.81
N LYS A 499 -15.07 12.43 19.10
CA LYS A 499 -15.63 11.49 20.08
C LYS A 499 -17.05 11.06 19.72
N ASP A 500 -17.87 12.00 19.25
CA ASP A 500 -19.25 11.78 18.83
C ASP A 500 -19.37 11.10 17.44
N GLY A 501 -18.26 10.81 16.77
CA GLY A 501 -18.25 10.28 15.40
C GLY A 501 -18.73 11.31 14.35
N LYS A 502 -18.69 12.60 14.68
CA LYS A 502 -19.01 13.72 13.79
C LYS A 502 -17.75 14.19 13.05
N VAL A 503 -17.95 15.02 12.04
CA VAL A 503 -16.86 15.70 11.34
C VAL A 503 -16.28 16.78 12.26
N ALA A 504 -14.97 16.73 12.50
CA ALA A 504 -14.24 17.79 13.17
C ALA A 504 -13.50 18.65 12.14
N ILE A 505 -13.81 19.95 12.10
CA ILE A 505 -13.09 20.93 11.28
C ILE A 505 -11.92 21.47 12.09
N LEU A 506 -10.73 21.00 11.76
CA LEU A 506 -9.47 21.28 12.46
C LEU A 506 -8.81 22.58 11.96
N ASP A 507 -9.16 23.02 10.76
CA ASP A 507 -8.63 24.25 10.14
C ASP A 507 -9.04 25.53 10.90
N ALA A 508 -10.13 25.47 11.67
CA ALA A 508 -10.59 26.56 12.53
C ALA A 508 -9.67 26.77 13.76
N ASP A 509 -8.90 25.75 14.16
CA ASP A 509 -8.01 25.79 15.31
C ASP A 509 -6.63 26.33 14.91
N LYS A 510 -6.54 27.66 14.79
CA LYS A 510 -5.31 28.38 14.46
C LYS A 510 -4.65 28.93 15.72
N LYS A 511 -3.33 28.83 15.80
CA LYS A 511 -2.50 29.45 16.85
C LYS A 511 -1.53 30.44 16.22
N ASP A 512 -1.53 31.68 16.70
CA ASP A 512 -0.71 32.78 16.15
C ASP A 512 -0.92 33.00 14.63
N GLY A 513 -2.15 32.78 14.16
CA GLY A 513 -2.51 32.85 12.73
C GLY A 513 -1.99 31.69 11.88
N LYS A 514 -1.29 30.72 12.47
CA LYS A 514 -0.76 29.53 11.80
C LYS A 514 -1.65 28.33 12.10
N ARG A 515 -1.80 27.47 11.09
CA ARG A 515 -2.53 26.22 11.20
C ARG A 515 -1.73 25.25 12.06
N ARG A 516 -2.42 24.63 13.01
CA ARG A 516 -1.81 23.94 14.14
C ARG A 516 -1.47 22.48 13.85
N TRP A 517 -2.29 21.84 13.03
CA TRP A 517 -2.28 20.39 12.85
C TRP A 517 -1.59 20.04 11.54
N THR A 518 -0.27 20.02 11.55
CA THR A 518 0.53 19.64 10.37
C THR A 518 0.95 18.19 10.43
N VAL A 519 1.19 17.58 9.28
CA VAL A 519 1.78 16.24 9.10
C VAL A 519 2.94 16.32 8.12
N GLU A 520 3.95 15.48 8.31
CA GLU A 520 5.10 15.36 7.40
C GLU A 520 4.92 14.17 6.43
N ALA A 521 5.61 14.16 5.29
CA ALA A 521 5.57 13.00 4.39
C ALA A 521 5.97 11.71 5.11
N GLY A 522 5.19 10.65 4.90
CA GLY A 522 5.35 9.35 5.55
C GLY A 522 4.78 9.27 6.96
N GLU A 523 4.32 10.38 7.55
CA GLU A 523 3.66 10.35 8.85
C GLU A 523 2.27 9.69 8.74
N PRO A 524 1.92 8.72 9.61
CA PRO A 524 0.59 8.13 9.61
C PRO A 524 -0.51 9.16 9.92
N VAL A 525 -1.53 9.16 9.07
CA VAL A 525 -2.74 9.99 9.19
C VAL A 525 -3.99 9.18 9.56
N GLY A 526 -3.92 7.86 9.44
CA GLY A 526 -4.93 6.91 9.91
C GLY A 526 -4.53 5.47 9.57
N ILE A 527 -5.47 4.54 9.69
CA ILE A 527 -5.26 3.11 9.45
C ILE A 527 -6.27 2.61 8.42
N ALA A 528 -5.82 1.80 7.45
CA ALA A 528 -6.65 1.21 6.41
C ALA A 528 -7.72 0.28 7.01
N GLY A 529 -8.99 0.55 6.71
CA GLY A 529 -10.15 -0.22 7.14
C GLY A 529 -10.73 -1.11 6.05
N ASP A 530 -12.00 -1.44 6.22
CA ASP A 530 -12.76 -2.27 5.28
C ASP A 530 -13.92 -1.48 4.66
N TYR A 531 -14.21 -1.74 3.38
CA TYR A 531 -15.39 -1.27 2.68
C TYR A 531 -16.06 -2.46 1.97
N LEU A 532 -17.36 -2.66 2.22
CA LEU A 532 -18.15 -3.77 1.68
C LEU A 532 -17.51 -5.16 1.86
N GLY A 533 -16.78 -5.36 2.97
CA GLY A 533 -16.11 -6.62 3.29
C GLY A 533 -14.72 -6.80 2.65
N SER A 534 -14.23 -5.80 1.92
CA SER A 534 -12.90 -5.79 1.30
C SER A 534 -11.97 -4.78 1.99
N PRO A 535 -10.67 -5.08 2.14
CA PRO A 535 -9.69 -4.17 2.73
C PRO A 535 -9.32 -3.06 1.72
N LEU A 536 -10.14 -2.02 1.68
CA LEU A 536 -10.12 -0.96 0.68
C LEU A 536 -9.98 0.40 1.35
N VAL A 537 -9.20 1.28 0.73
CA VAL A 537 -9.16 2.70 1.06
C VAL A 537 -9.57 3.48 -0.18
N HIS A 538 -10.55 4.37 -0.03
CA HIS A 538 -10.91 5.32 -1.07
C HIS A 538 -10.00 6.54 -0.94
N TRP A 539 -9.25 6.84 -1.98
CA TRP A 539 -8.36 8.01 -2.04
C TRP A 539 -8.84 8.98 -3.11
N SER A 540 -9.29 10.16 -2.68
CA SER A 540 -9.62 11.29 -3.55
C SER A 540 -8.53 12.34 -3.46
N VAL A 541 -8.08 12.84 -4.61
CA VAL A 541 -7.27 14.07 -4.67
C VAL A 541 -8.02 15.11 -5.47
N PHE A 542 -8.11 16.32 -4.95
CA PHE A 542 -8.80 17.40 -5.63
C PHE A 542 -8.29 18.79 -5.24
N SER A 543 -8.76 19.81 -5.94
CA SER A 543 -8.39 21.21 -5.74
C SER A 543 -9.59 22.12 -6.03
N LYS A 544 -9.55 23.33 -5.46
CA LYS A 544 -10.52 24.39 -5.78
C LYS A 544 -10.25 24.97 -7.16
N ASP A 545 -8.99 25.29 -7.44
CA ASP A 545 -8.53 25.89 -8.68
C ASP A 545 -7.78 24.87 -9.53
N ALA A 546 -7.77 25.05 -10.85
CA ALA A 546 -7.01 24.17 -11.74
C ALA A 546 -5.50 24.18 -11.38
N VAL A 547 -4.96 22.99 -11.16
CA VAL A 547 -3.56 22.75 -10.74
C VAL A 547 -2.85 21.88 -11.78
N PHE A 548 -1.83 22.42 -12.44
CA PHE A 548 -1.06 21.69 -13.45
C PHE A 548 0.39 21.51 -12.98
N PRO A 549 1.04 20.38 -13.30
CA PRO A 549 2.46 20.20 -13.01
C PRO A 549 3.30 21.33 -13.63
N VAL A 550 4.30 21.82 -12.90
CA VAL A 550 5.23 22.85 -13.36
C VAL A 550 6.49 22.20 -13.92
N GLY A 551 6.95 22.61 -15.10
CA GLY A 551 8.15 22.08 -15.77
C GLY A 551 7.88 21.53 -17.17
N PRO A 552 8.92 21.31 -18.00
CA PRO A 552 8.76 20.66 -19.28
C PRO A 552 8.31 19.23 -19.05
N LEU A 553 7.03 18.96 -19.34
CA LEU A 553 6.61 17.61 -19.65
C LEU A 553 7.48 17.14 -20.81
N PRO A 554 8.05 15.92 -20.81
CA PRO A 554 8.88 15.46 -21.90
C PRO A 554 8.17 15.73 -23.24
N GLU A 555 8.84 16.29 -24.26
CA GLU A 555 8.19 16.63 -25.55
C GLU A 555 7.49 15.44 -26.22
N LYS A 556 7.84 14.21 -25.82
CA LYS A 556 7.19 12.96 -26.21
C LYS A 556 5.89 12.66 -25.47
N GLU A 557 5.69 13.24 -24.29
CA GLU A 557 4.52 13.10 -23.43
C GLU A 557 3.52 14.24 -23.62
N PHE A 558 3.93 15.42 -24.11
CA PHE A 558 3.03 16.56 -24.29
C PHE A 558 3.51 17.47 -25.44
N GLY A 559 2.89 17.36 -26.60
CA GLY A 559 3.16 18.26 -27.73
C GLY A 559 2.29 19.51 -27.68
N ALA A 560 2.74 20.60 -28.33
CA ALA A 560 1.98 21.86 -28.44
C ALA A 560 0.55 21.70 -29.04
N LYS A 561 0.25 20.57 -29.69
CA LYS A 561 -1.09 20.26 -30.23
C LYS A 561 -2.06 19.68 -29.19
N ASP A 562 -1.57 19.02 -28.15
CA ASP A 562 -2.41 18.42 -27.09
C ASP A 562 -2.84 19.47 -26.05
N GLU A 563 -2.02 20.50 -25.83
CA GLU A 563 -2.31 21.65 -24.97
C GLU A 563 -3.54 22.46 -25.46
N VAL A 564 -3.70 22.60 -26.78
CA VAL A 564 -4.82 23.31 -27.42
C VAL A 564 -6.16 22.61 -27.14
N LYS A 565 -6.25 21.29 -27.35
CA LYS A 565 -7.49 20.53 -27.14
C LYS A 565 -7.90 20.42 -25.67
N LEU A 566 -6.92 20.37 -24.77
CA LEU A 566 -7.16 20.40 -23.33
C LEU A 566 -7.79 21.71 -22.90
N ASN A 567 -7.33 22.85 -23.44
CA ASN A 567 -7.85 24.18 -23.11
C ASN A 567 -9.25 24.44 -23.67
N GLU A 568 -9.68 23.68 -24.68
CA GLU A 568 -11.03 23.73 -25.26
C GLU A 568 -12.10 23.01 -24.41
N LEU A 569 -11.70 22.20 -23.42
CA LEU A 569 -12.61 21.48 -22.52
C LEU A 569 -13.16 22.43 -21.45
N ASP A 570 -14.38 22.94 -21.65
CA ASP A 570 -15.06 23.85 -20.71
C ASP A 570 -15.36 23.14 -19.37
N LEU A 571 -14.75 23.63 -18.30
CA LEU A 571 -14.85 23.11 -16.93
C LEU A 571 -16.10 23.59 -16.19
N SER A 572 -16.85 24.53 -16.78
CA SER A 572 -17.95 25.24 -16.14
C SER A 572 -19.34 24.70 -16.49
N GLU A 573 -19.47 23.88 -17.53
CA GLU A 573 -20.73 23.20 -17.87
C GLU A 573 -21.17 22.27 -16.72
N GLU A 574 -22.47 22.26 -16.35
CA GLU A 574 -23.05 21.35 -15.36
C GLU A 574 -22.84 19.88 -15.80
N ARG A 575 -22.34 18.99 -14.92
CA ARG A 575 -21.87 17.64 -15.30
C ARG A 575 -22.55 16.50 -14.53
N GLY A 576 -22.60 15.35 -15.20
CA GLY A 576 -23.19 14.09 -14.75
C GLY A 576 -24.00 13.39 -15.84
N ASP A 577 -24.17 14.03 -17.00
CA ASP A 577 -24.94 13.50 -18.12
C ASP A 577 -24.08 12.78 -19.18
N VAL A 578 -24.79 12.17 -20.13
CA VAL A 578 -24.24 11.35 -21.21
C VAL A 578 -23.29 12.14 -22.12
N LEU A 579 -23.63 13.40 -22.39
CA LEU A 579 -22.88 14.27 -23.28
C LEU A 579 -21.52 14.60 -22.66
N HIS A 580 -21.50 14.76 -21.34
CA HIS A 580 -20.28 15.00 -20.59
C HIS A 580 -19.32 13.81 -20.64
N THR A 581 -19.81 12.61 -20.34
CA THR A 581 -19.04 11.37 -20.44
C THR A 581 -18.53 11.16 -21.87
N GLN A 582 -19.33 11.47 -22.87
CA GLN A 582 -18.94 11.37 -24.29
C GLN A 582 -17.82 12.37 -24.65
N LYS A 583 -17.94 13.65 -24.30
CA LYS A 583 -16.90 14.66 -24.53
C LYS A 583 -15.58 14.26 -23.87
N LEU A 584 -15.63 13.65 -22.68
CA LEU A 584 -14.43 13.14 -22.02
C LEU A 584 -13.82 11.95 -22.78
N ILE A 585 -14.63 10.96 -23.14
CA ILE A 585 -14.14 9.80 -23.92
C ILE A 585 -13.49 10.27 -25.22
N GLU A 586 -14.12 11.20 -25.95
CA GLU A 586 -13.58 11.79 -27.19
C GLU A 586 -12.28 12.57 -26.96
N ALA A 587 -12.13 13.21 -25.80
CA ALA A 587 -10.90 13.90 -25.41
C ALA A 587 -9.78 12.93 -25.00
N LEU A 588 -10.12 11.81 -24.36
CA LEU A 588 -9.19 10.79 -23.90
C LEU A 588 -8.70 9.90 -25.06
N ASP A 589 -9.60 9.53 -25.97
CA ASP A 589 -9.34 8.72 -27.16
C ASP A 589 -10.00 9.36 -28.40
N PRO A 590 -9.28 10.26 -29.09
CA PRO A 590 -9.82 10.96 -30.26
C PRO A 590 -10.15 10.05 -31.45
N GLN A 591 -9.71 8.79 -31.42
CA GLN A 591 -9.93 7.81 -32.50
C GLN A 591 -11.15 6.94 -32.23
N LYS A 592 -11.50 6.66 -30.96
CA LYS A 592 -12.76 6.02 -30.57
C LYS A 592 -13.85 7.06 -30.33
N LYS A 593 -14.71 7.26 -31.33
CA LYS A 593 -15.86 8.17 -31.23
C LYS A 593 -16.98 7.69 -30.29
N THR A 594 -16.99 6.43 -29.85
CA THR A 594 -18.01 5.87 -28.95
C THR A 594 -17.50 4.63 -28.24
N ILE A 595 -17.71 4.56 -26.92
CA ILE A 595 -17.79 3.29 -26.20
C ILE A 595 -19.18 2.68 -26.49
N GLY A 596 -19.26 1.71 -27.41
CA GLY A 596 -20.47 0.91 -27.66
C GLY A 596 -21.76 1.67 -27.99
N LYS A 597 -22.85 0.95 -28.23
CA LYS A 597 -24.18 1.57 -28.17
C LYS A 597 -24.45 1.84 -26.70
N MET A 598 -24.46 3.11 -26.25
CA MET A 598 -24.88 3.50 -24.90
C MET A 598 -26.41 3.52 -24.80
N PRO A 599 -27.10 2.42 -24.44
CA PRO A 599 -28.55 2.44 -24.36
C PRO A 599 -28.86 3.17 -23.05
N HIS A 600 -29.50 4.35 -23.14
CA HIS A 600 -29.78 5.20 -21.98
C HIS A 600 -28.56 5.86 -21.33
N GLY A 601 -27.43 5.97 -22.05
CA GLY A 601 -26.35 6.86 -21.64
C GLY A 601 -25.37 6.33 -20.60
N ILE A 602 -25.29 5.02 -20.43
CA ILE A 602 -24.34 4.35 -19.56
C ILE A 602 -23.52 3.38 -20.43
N PRO A 603 -22.18 3.40 -20.36
CA PRO A 603 -21.33 2.37 -20.97
C PRO A 603 -21.75 0.98 -20.49
N ALA A 604 -21.73 -0.03 -21.36
CA ALA A 604 -22.05 -1.38 -20.92
C ALA A 604 -21.03 -1.83 -19.85
N PRO A 605 -21.47 -2.59 -18.82
CA PRO A 605 -20.56 -3.13 -17.81
C PRO A 605 -19.38 -3.86 -18.49
N GLY A 606 -18.16 -3.43 -18.17
CA GLY A 606 -16.92 -3.97 -18.75
C GLY A 606 -16.30 -3.13 -19.88
N GLU A 607 -17.05 -2.24 -20.53
CA GLU A 607 -16.47 -1.37 -21.57
C GLU A 607 -15.54 -0.30 -20.99
N VAL A 608 -15.85 0.24 -19.81
CA VAL A 608 -14.95 1.15 -19.08
C VAL A 608 -13.66 0.44 -18.68
N ARG A 609 -13.75 -0.83 -18.23
CA ARG A 609 -12.56 -1.64 -17.93
C ARG A 609 -11.71 -1.85 -19.19
N HIS A 610 -12.34 -2.17 -20.32
CA HIS A 610 -11.64 -2.31 -21.59
C HIS A 610 -10.98 -0.99 -22.05
N PHE A 611 -11.65 0.14 -21.83
CA PHE A 611 -11.10 1.46 -22.10
C PHE A 611 -9.74 1.68 -21.40
N TYR A 612 -9.63 1.34 -20.10
CA TYR A 612 -8.38 1.46 -19.35
C TYR A 612 -7.28 0.43 -19.71
N ARG A 613 -7.63 -0.64 -20.45
CA ARG A 613 -6.69 -1.70 -20.87
C ARG A 613 -5.94 -1.37 -22.17
N THR A 614 -6.41 -0.45 -23.02
CA THR A 614 -5.69 -0.08 -24.25
C THR A 614 -4.47 0.82 -23.94
N PRO A 615 -3.21 0.36 -24.15
CA PRO A 615 -2.03 1.01 -23.56
C PRO A 615 -1.66 2.39 -24.12
N VAL A 616 -2.17 2.77 -25.29
CA VAL A 616 -1.64 3.93 -26.04
C VAL A 616 -2.37 5.24 -25.74
N GLU A 617 -3.56 5.21 -25.13
CA GLU A 617 -4.42 6.42 -24.97
C GLU A 617 -4.75 6.77 -23.51
N CYS A 618 -4.71 5.80 -22.58
CA CYS A 618 -5.06 6.05 -21.18
C CYS A 618 -4.17 7.09 -20.49
N TRP A 619 -2.93 7.27 -20.93
CA TRP A 619 -2.02 8.25 -20.33
C TRP A 619 -2.50 9.71 -20.45
N ARG A 620 -3.36 10.03 -21.44
CA ARG A 620 -3.99 11.36 -21.56
C ARG A 620 -4.98 11.63 -20.42
N SER A 621 -5.55 10.59 -19.82
CA SER A 621 -6.45 10.67 -18.66
C SER A 621 -5.78 11.31 -17.45
N ARG A 622 -4.47 11.14 -17.29
CA ARG A 622 -3.69 11.61 -16.15
C ARG A 622 -3.68 13.14 -16.02
N TYR A 623 -3.74 13.83 -17.16
CA TYR A 623 -3.76 15.30 -17.25
C TYR A 623 -5.17 15.86 -17.47
N GLN A 624 -6.08 15.07 -18.05
CA GLN A 624 -7.50 15.44 -18.17
C GLN A 624 -8.29 15.21 -16.87
N ALA A 625 -7.84 14.32 -15.99
CA ALA A 625 -8.45 14.12 -14.68
C ALA A 625 -8.49 15.43 -13.88
N VAL A 626 -7.44 16.26 -14.02
CA VAL A 626 -7.28 17.66 -13.54
C VAL A 626 -8.41 18.59 -14.04
N LYS A 627 -9.37 18.10 -14.84
CA LYS A 627 -10.45 18.87 -15.47
C LYS A 627 -11.84 18.27 -15.18
N GLY A 628 -11.95 17.30 -14.28
CA GLY A 628 -13.23 16.76 -13.83
C GLY A 628 -13.81 17.59 -12.70
N LEU A 629 -14.90 18.31 -12.97
CA LEU A 629 -15.77 18.89 -11.95
C LEU A 629 -16.73 17.79 -11.47
N THR A 630 -16.63 17.35 -10.22
CA THR A 630 -17.62 16.43 -9.62
C THR A 630 -18.37 17.15 -8.50
N GLU A 631 -19.70 16.97 -8.49
CA GLU A 631 -20.53 17.42 -7.37
C GLU A 631 -20.49 16.41 -6.24
N PHE A 632 -19.87 16.78 -5.12
CA PHE A 632 -19.80 15.95 -3.92
C PHE A 632 -20.92 16.23 -2.92
N ALA A 633 -21.59 17.37 -3.08
CA ALA A 633 -22.75 17.73 -2.27
C ALA A 633 -23.99 16.95 -2.74
N LEU A 634 -23.95 15.63 -2.60
CA LEU A 634 -25.06 14.76 -2.98
C LEU A 634 -26.29 15.08 -2.13
N ASP A 635 -27.33 15.59 -2.78
CA ASP A 635 -28.65 15.71 -2.19
C ASP A 635 -29.33 14.33 -2.28
N LEU A 636 -29.24 13.55 -1.20
CA LEU A 636 -29.79 12.20 -1.14
C LEU A 636 -31.29 12.17 -1.42
N ASP A 637 -32.02 13.22 -1.03
CA ASP A 637 -33.46 13.31 -1.29
C ASP A 637 -33.74 13.45 -2.78
N LYS A 638 -33.05 14.38 -3.46
CA LYS A 638 -33.17 14.51 -4.92
C LYS A 638 -32.70 13.26 -5.65
N PHE A 639 -31.58 12.68 -5.21
CA PHE A 639 -31.02 11.47 -5.79
C PHE A 639 -32.02 10.32 -5.77
N LEU A 640 -32.66 10.07 -4.62
CA LEU A 640 -33.62 8.98 -4.44
C LEU A 640 -34.96 9.21 -5.17
N GLN A 641 -35.23 10.44 -5.63
CA GLN A 641 -36.40 10.76 -6.45
C GLN A 641 -36.21 10.44 -7.94
N HIS A 642 -35.00 10.14 -8.40
CA HIS A 642 -34.75 9.77 -9.80
C HIS A 642 -35.54 8.50 -10.17
N GLU A 643 -36.09 8.45 -11.39
CA GLU A 643 -36.93 7.34 -11.91
C GLU A 643 -36.31 5.95 -11.66
N ARG A 644 -35.00 5.82 -11.86
CA ARG A 644 -34.27 4.56 -11.67
C ARG A 644 -34.33 4.00 -10.24
N HIS A 645 -34.61 4.84 -9.24
CA HIS A 645 -34.70 4.44 -7.84
C HIS A 645 -36.14 4.23 -7.38
N LYS A 646 -37.13 4.49 -8.24
CA LYS A 646 -38.55 4.24 -7.97
C LYS A 646 -38.89 2.75 -7.96
N SER A 647 -38.05 1.90 -8.55
CA SER A 647 -38.19 0.44 -8.49
C SER A 647 -37.89 -0.15 -7.10
N HIS A 648 -37.21 0.60 -6.23
CA HIS A 648 -37.02 0.21 -4.83
C HIS A 648 -38.25 0.56 -3.98
N THR A 649 -38.41 -0.12 -2.85
CA THR A 649 -39.43 0.21 -1.85
C THR A 649 -39.06 1.48 -1.07
N ASP A 650 -40.03 2.14 -0.45
CA ASP A 650 -39.76 3.29 0.45
C ASP A 650 -38.81 2.89 1.58
N LYS A 651 -38.97 1.68 2.12
CA LYS A 651 -38.12 1.16 3.19
C LYS A 651 -36.66 1.04 2.75
N GLU A 652 -36.40 0.49 1.57
CA GLU A 652 -35.04 0.37 1.02
C GLU A 652 -34.43 1.74 0.74
N ARG A 653 -35.23 2.70 0.24
CA ARG A 653 -34.76 4.08 0.02
C ARG A 653 -34.39 4.77 1.33
N GLU A 654 -35.21 4.65 2.37
CA GLU A 654 -34.92 5.23 3.69
C GLU A 654 -33.71 4.57 4.37
N GLU A 655 -33.57 3.25 4.22
CA GLU A 655 -32.39 2.53 4.73
C GLU A 655 -31.11 2.97 3.99
N PHE A 656 -31.16 3.05 2.66
CA PHE A 656 -30.06 3.60 1.87
C PHE A 656 -29.73 5.03 2.28
N LYS A 657 -30.74 5.90 2.42
CA LYS A 657 -30.55 7.30 2.83
C LYS A 657 -29.84 7.38 4.18
N LYS A 658 -30.30 6.61 5.17
CA LYS A 658 -29.71 6.54 6.50
C LYS A 658 -28.23 6.12 6.44
N ASN A 659 -27.91 5.09 5.67
CA ASN A 659 -26.55 4.57 5.55
C ASN A 659 -25.64 5.53 4.74
N ALA A 660 -26.17 6.11 3.66
CA ALA A 660 -25.46 7.06 2.81
C ALA A 660 -25.17 8.38 3.49
N GLN A 661 -26.02 8.84 4.42
CA GLN A 661 -25.87 10.12 5.09
C GLN A 661 -24.51 10.27 5.79
N LEU A 662 -23.94 9.17 6.30
CA LEU A 662 -22.61 9.19 6.91
C LEU A 662 -21.49 9.43 5.88
N PHE A 663 -21.70 9.23 4.60
CA PHE A 663 -20.71 9.51 3.56
C PHE A 663 -20.93 10.89 2.89
N VAL A 664 -22.01 11.60 3.25
CA VAL A 664 -22.32 12.93 2.74
C VAL A 664 -21.91 13.99 3.78
N PHE A 665 -20.62 14.34 3.78
CA PHE A 665 -20.01 15.28 4.73
C PHE A 665 -19.51 16.59 4.10
N TRP A 666 -19.80 16.83 2.81
CA TRP A 666 -19.26 17.98 2.09
C TRP A 666 -19.66 19.34 2.70
N LYS A 667 -20.89 19.45 3.19
CA LYS A 667 -21.38 20.68 3.84
C LYS A 667 -20.59 21.02 5.10
N ASP A 668 -20.10 20.01 5.82
CA ASP A 668 -19.23 20.22 6.97
C ASP A 668 -17.86 20.71 6.50
N LEU A 669 -17.29 20.05 5.48
CA LEU A 669 -15.98 20.41 4.93
C LEU A 669 -15.92 21.80 4.30
N ALA A 670 -17.02 22.29 3.73
CA ALA A 670 -17.14 23.62 3.12
C ALA A 670 -16.88 24.78 4.10
N GLN A 671 -16.81 24.50 5.40
CA GLN A 671 -16.46 25.47 6.44
C GLN A 671 -14.94 25.70 6.55
N ALA A 672 -14.11 24.83 5.98
CA ALA A 672 -12.66 24.97 6.00
C ALA A 672 -12.16 26.03 5.01
N ASP A 673 -11.01 26.66 5.32
CA ASP A 673 -10.42 27.66 4.44
C ASP A 673 -9.92 27.01 3.14
N ASP A 674 -10.03 27.75 2.04
CA ASP A 674 -9.59 27.34 0.70
C ASP A 674 -10.26 26.06 0.16
N PHE A 675 -11.15 25.43 0.94
CA PHE A 675 -11.91 24.26 0.53
C PHE A 675 -12.99 24.66 -0.49
N PRO A 676 -13.32 23.80 -1.48
CA PRO A 676 -14.33 24.14 -2.48
C PRO A 676 -15.75 24.22 -1.87
N GLN A 677 -16.33 25.43 -1.85
CA GLN A 677 -17.59 25.73 -1.14
C GLN A 677 -18.84 25.35 -1.92
N GLU A 678 -18.81 25.40 -3.25
CA GLU A 678 -19.99 25.23 -4.11
C GLU A 678 -20.38 23.76 -4.36
N GLY A 679 -19.86 22.82 -3.56
CA GLY A 679 -20.08 21.39 -3.82
C GLY A 679 -19.24 20.83 -4.96
N LYS A 680 -18.42 21.67 -5.61
CA LYS A 680 -17.72 21.42 -6.87
C LYS A 680 -16.22 21.44 -6.65
N ALA A 681 -15.51 20.41 -7.10
CA ALA A 681 -14.05 20.34 -7.01
C ALA A 681 -13.42 19.77 -8.28
N ILE A 682 -12.17 20.14 -8.52
CA ILE A 682 -11.37 19.65 -9.63
C ILE A 682 -10.55 18.44 -9.15
N PHE A 683 -10.90 17.25 -9.62
CA PHE A 683 -10.20 16.02 -9.25
C PHE A 683 -8.82 15.94 -9.90
N VAL A 684 -7.90 15.24 -9.26
CA VAL A 684 -6.54 15.07 -9.76
C VAL A 684 -6.22 13.58 -9.69
N HIS A 685 -5.64 13.04 -10.74
CA HIS A 685 -5.21 11.65 -10.73
C HIS A 685 -4.17 11.43 -9.62
N PRO A 686 -4.26 10.37 -8.80
CA PRO A 686 -3.32 10.05 -7.72
C PRO A 686 -1.82 10.17 -8.11
N VAL A 687 -1.44 9.65 -9.27
CA VAL A 687 -0.07 9.76 -9.82
C VAL A 687 0.30 11.21 -10.16
N THR A 688 -0.61 11.99 -10.75
CA THR A 688 -0.39 13.41 -11.07
C THR A 688 -0.27 14.23 -9.79
N ALA A 689 -1.06 13.91 -8.77
CA ALA A 689 -0.99 14.52 -7.45
C ALA A 689 0.38 14.30 -6.81
N LEU A 690 0.95 13.09 -6.93
CA LEU A 690 2.31 12.81 -6.47
C LEU A 690 3.33 13.71 -7.19
N ARG A 691 3.25 13.91 -8.51
CA ARG A 691 4.14 14.86 -9.21
C ARG A 691 3.98 16.29 -8.68
N LEU A 692 2.74 16.74 -8.47
CA LEU A 692 2.43 18.08 -7.98
C LEU A 692 2.94 18.34 -6.55
N MET A 693 2.85 17.34 -5.67
CA MET A 693 3.22 17.48 -4.26
C MET A 693 4.68 17.09 -3.96
N ALA A 694 5.31 16.30 -4.84
CA ALA A 694 6.65 15.74 -4.62
C ALA A 694 7.74 16.25 -5.55
N HIS A 695 7.39 17.00 -6.60
CA HIS A 695 8.28 17.26 -7.75
C HIS A 695 8.93 15.98 -8.29
N ALA A 696 8.29 14.82 -8.10
CA ALA A 696 8.85 13.54 -8.48
C ALA A 696 9.01 13.47 -10.00
N GLU A 697 10.25 13.37 -10.47
CA GLU A 697 10.53 13.04 -11.86
C GLU A 697 10.04 11.61 -12.11
N VAL A 698 9.04 11.48 -12.97
CA VAL A 698 8.74 10.19 -13.57
C VAL A 698 9.75 10.05 -14.69
N ALA A 699 10.62 9.06 -14.58
CA ALA A 699 11.50 8.72 -15.69
C ALA A 699 10.62 8.60 -16.94
N PRO A 700 10.90 9.35 -18.02
CA PRO A 700 10.22 9.11 -19.28
C PRO A 700 10.42 7.63 -19.59
N ASP A 701 9.34 6.91 -19.90
CA ASP A 701 9.37 5.47 -20.18
C ASP A 701 10.67 5.18 -20.93
N ALA A 702 11.58 4.46 -20.26
CA ALA A 702 12.94 4.29 -20.74
C ALA A 702 12.86 3.87 -22.20
N LYS A 703 13.53 4.61 -23.10
CA LYS A 703 13.56 4.26 -24.53
C LYS A 703 13.96 2.79 -24.65
N GLY A 704 13.00 2.01 -25.09
CA GLY A 704 12.98 0.56 -25.00
C GLY A 704 11.63 0.25 -24.39
N SER A 705 10.58 -0.02 -25.16
CA SER A 705 10.39 -1.39 -25.59
C SER A 705 11.07 -2.41 -24.66
N ARG A 706 10.82 -2.35 -23.35
CA ARG A 706 10.14 -3.52 -22.81
C ARG A 706 8.87 -3.57 -23.64
N ARG A 707 8.98 -4.28 -24.76
CA ARG A 707 7.84 -4.79 -25.50
C ARG A 707 7.03 -5.32 -24.34
N ILE A 708 5.91 -4.65 -23.98
CA ILE A 708 5.00 -5.14 -22.94
C ILE A 708 4.93 -6.62 -23.27
N GLU A 709 5.60 -7.44 -22.46
CA GLU A 709 5.77 -8.83 -22.87
C GLU A 709 4.34 -9.36 -22.96
N LYS A 710 4.07 -10.35 -23.81
CA LYS A 710 2.70 -10.85 -23.95
C LYS A 710 2.09 -11.17 -22.56
N ASP A 711 2.97 -11.48 -21.60
CA ASP A 711 2.74 -11.75 -20.19
C ASP A 711 2.43 -10.52 -19.31
N ASP A 712 2.92 -9.32 -19.64
CA ASP A 712 2.62 -8.08 -18.87
C ASP A 712 1.16 -7.62 -19.04
N ARG A 713 0.39 -8.28 -19.92
CA ARG A 713 -1.05 -8.05 -20.12
C ARG A 713 -1.94 -9.02 -19.32
N LEU A 714 -1.35 -10.02 -18.66
CA LEU A 714 -2.09 -11.10 -18.03
C LEU A 714 -2.44 -10.78 -16.57
N HIS A 715 -3.71 -10.82 -16.25
CA HIS A 715 -4.26 -10.57 -14.91
C HIS A 715 -5.04 -11.80 -14.43
N PRO A 716 -4.62 -12.47 -13.33
CA PRO A 716 -5.23 -13.71 -12.84
C PRO A 716 -6.74 -13.63 -12.58
N ASP A 717 -7.25 -12.45 -12.22
CA ASP A 717 -8.66 -12.22 -11.87
C ASP A 717 -9.53 -11.86 -13.09
N GLU A 718 -8.92 -11.59 -14.25
CA GLU A 718 -9.58 -10.99 -15.41
C GLU A 718 -9.31 -11.73 -16.75
N ASP A 719 -8.29 -12.59 -16.78
CA ASP A 719 -7.87 -13.38 -17.93
C ASP A 719 -8.16 -14.87 -17.76
N VAL A 720 -8.18 -15.58 -18.88
CA VAL A 720 -8.48 -17.00 -18.90
C VAL A 720 -7.33 -17.77 -18.26
N THR A 721 -7.60 -18.40 -17.13
CA THR A 721 -6.62 -19.25 -16.45
C THR A 721 -6.77 -20.68 -16.95
N LEU A 722 -5.74 -21.20 -17.62
CA LEU A 722 -5.60 -22.61 -17.98
C LEU A 722 -4.87 -23.37 -16.88
N LEU A 723 -5.40 -24.49 -16.41
CA LEU A 723 -4.75 -25.34 -15.40
C LEU A 723 -4.51 -26.74 -15.95
N LEU A 724 -3.25 -27.10 -16.18
CA LEU A 724 -2.82 -28.38 -16.71
C LEU A 724 -2.51 -29.39 -15.59
N ARG A 725 -3.15 -30.55 -15.64
CA ARG A 725 -2.95 -31.65 -14.67
C ARG A 725 -2.90 -33.02 -15.34
N ASP A 726 -2.16 -33.94 -14.72
CA ASP A 726 -2.15 -35.37 -14.98
C ASP A 726 -2.62 -36.16 -13.74
N ALA A 727 -2.53 -37.50 -13.76
CA ALA A 727 -2.94 -38.33 -12.62
C ALA A 727 -2.08 -38.13 -11.35
N ASN A 728 -0.88 -37.54 -11.48
CA ASN A 728 0.05 -37.27 -10.39
C ASN A 728 -0.06 -35.84 -9.83
N GLY A 729 -0.82 -34.96 -10.49
CA GLY A 729 -1.11 -33.61 -10.04
C GLY A 729 -0.85 -32.54 -11.11
N PRO A 730 -0.52 -31.30 -10.70
CA PRO A 730 -0.24 -30.23 -11.65
C PRO A 730 1.04 -30.44 -12.46
N VAL A 731 0.94 -30.21 -13.77
CA VAL A 731 2.07 -30.38 -14.69
C VAL A 731 2.76 -29.04 -14.89
N ALA A 732 3.84 -28.82 -14.15
CA ALA A 732 4.63 -27.59 -14.22
C ALA A 732 5.59 -27.60 -15.43
N LYS A 733 5.91 -26.40 -15.95
CA LYS A 733 6.85 -26.19 -17.06
C LYS A 733 6.47 -26.85 -18.39
N ALA A 734 5.18 -27.13 -18.60
CA ALA A 734 4.68 -27.64 -19.87
C ALA A 734 4.45 -26.48 -20.84
N GLU A 735 4.95 -26.59 -22.08
CA GLU A 735 4.59 -25.67 -23.14
C GLU A 735 3.20 -25.97 -23.69
N LEU A 736 2.35 -24.94 -23.76
CA LEU A 736 1.00 -24.98 -24.28
C LEU A 736 0.86 -24.00 -25.44
N GLN A 737 0.16 -24.41 -26.49
CA GLN A 737 -0.34 -23.53 -27.55
C GLN A 737 -1.86 -23.45 -27.47
N VAL A 738 -2.38 -22.22 -27.42
CA VAL A 738 -3.82 -21.93 -27.48
C VAL A 738 -4.13 -21.39 -28.87
N LYS A 739 -5.03 -22.07 -29.58
CA LYS A 739 -5.47 -21.73 -30.92
C LYS A 739 -6.94 -21.35 -30.94
N VAL A 740 -7.30 -20.50 -31.88
CA VAL A 740 -8.69 -20.16 -32.21
C VAL A 740 -8.83 -20.24 -33.72
N ASP A 741 -9.86 -20.93 -34.20
CA ASP A 741 -10.08 -21.19 -35.63
C ASP A 741 -8.84 -21.78 -36.32
N GLY A 742 -8.14 -22.71 -35.64
CA GLY A 742 -6.92 -23.36 -36.11
C GLY A 742 -5.64 -22.48 -36.09
N SER A 743 -5.73 -21.22 -35.65
CA SER A 743 -4.59 -20.30 -35.58
C SER A 743 -4.11 -20.11 -34.14
N VAL A 744 -2.81 -20.22 -33.88
CA VAL A 744 -2.23 -19.98 -32.53
C VAL A 744 -2.43 -18.51 -32.13
N VAL A 745 -3.27 -18.28 -31.13
CA VAL A 745 -3.52 -16.93 -30.57
C VAL A 745 -2.61 -16.66 -29.38
N TYR A 746 -2.22 -17.71 -28.64
CA TYR A 746 -1.38 -17.61 -27.46
C TYR A 746 -0.49 -18.85 -27.28
N GLN A 747 0.72 -18.67 -26.75
CA GLN A 747 1.65 -19.75 -26.46
C GLN A 747 2.42 -19.38 -25.20
N GLY A 748 2.54 -20.31 -24.25
CA GLY A 748 3.26 -20.07 -23.00
C GLY A 748 3.51 -21.34 -22.22
N THR A 749 4.16 -21.21 -21.07
CA THR A 749 4.61 -22.33 -20.24
C THR A 749 3.86 -22.33 -18.91
N THR A 750 3.40 -23.48 -18.44
CA THR A 750 2.73 -23.59 -17.14
C THR A 750 3.66 -23.30 -15.97
N ASP A 751 3.13 -22.65 -14.93
CA ASP A 751 3.85 -22.37 -13.69
C ASP A 751 3.97 -23.60 -12.77
N ALA A 752 4.50 -23.41 -11.55
CA ALA A 752 4.66 -24.49 -10.57
C ALA A 752 3.34 -25.14 -10.12
N ALA A 753 2.21 -24.45 -10.31
CA ALA A 753 0.88 -24.95 -10.02
C ALA A 753 0.18 -25.52 -11.27
N GLY A 754 0.90 -25.69 -12.38
CA GLY A 754 0.35 -26.16 -13.66
C GLY A 754 -0.47 -25.09 -14.39
N THR A 755 -0.30 -23.82 -14.05
CA THR A 755 -1.19 -22.73 -14.50
C THR A 755 -0.59 -21.95 -15.66
N LEU A 756 -1.41 -21.58 -16.65
CA LEU A 756 -1.09 -20.65 -17.73
C LEU A 756 -2.20 -19.62 -17.91
N LEU A 757 -1.88 -18.33 -17.84
CA LEU A 757 -2.83 -17.26 -18.13
C LEU A 757 -2.90 -16.97 -19.63
N VAL A 758 -4.10 -16.73 -20.15
CA VAL A 758 -4.38 -16.44 -21.56
C VAL A 758 -5.21 -15.17 -21.65
N PRO A 759 -4.82 -14.18 -22.47
CA PRO A 759 -5.54 -12.92 -22.53
C PRO A 759 -7.00 -13.15 -22.95
N ILE A 760 -7.96 -12.66 -22.18
CA ILE A 760 -9.40 -12.88 -22.45
C ILE A 760 -9.79 -12.36 -23.84
N GLU A 761 -9.16 -11.31 -24.34
CA GLU A 761 -9.45 -10.75 -25.68
C GLU A 761 -9.08 -11.70 -26.83
N ALA A 762 -8.12 -12.59 -26.59
CA ALA A 762 -7.68 -13.56 -27.58
C ALA A 762 -8.73 -14.66 -27.80
N VAL A 763 -9.52 -14.97 -26.77
CA VAL A 763 -10.32 -16.19 -26.67
C VAL A 763 -11.81 -15.97 -26.37
N ARG A 764 -12.20 -14.78 -25.92
CA ARG A 764 -13.59 -14.45 -25.57
C ARG A 764 -14.54 -14.68 -26.73
N GLU A 765 -15.64 -15.38 -26.46
CA GLU A 765 -16.71 -15.70 -27.42
C GLU A 765 -16.19 -16.51 -28.64
N LYS A 766 -15.04 -17.18 -28.50
CA LYS A 766 -14.42 -18.00 -29.55
C LYS A 766 -14.12 -19.38 -29.03
N GLU A 767 -14.09 -20.35 -29.94
CA GLU A 767 -13.68 -21.72 -29.64
C GLU A 767 -12.15 -21.79 -29.49
N ILE A 768 -11.68 -22.39 -28.39
CA ILE A 768 -10.24 -22.54 -28.10
C ILE A 768 -9.79 -23.99 -28.24
N GLU A 769 -8.68 -24.22 -28.94
CA GLU A 769 -7.98 -25.50 -29.01
C GLU A 769 -6.65 -25.37 -28.25
N ILE A 770 -6.36 -26.31 -27.35
CA ILE A 770 -5.14 -26.32 -26.54
C ILE A 770 -4.27 -27.50 -26.97
N SER A 771 -3.02 -27.23 -27.31
CA SER A 771 -2.05 -28.23 -27.77
C SER A 771 -0.85 -28.28 -26.84
N VAL A 772 -0.45 -29.49 -26.44
CA VAL A 772 0.68 -29.79 -25.55
C VAL A 772 1.47 -30.98 -26.11
N ASP A 773 2.77 -31.02 -25.87
CA ASP A 773 3.63 -32.12 -26.33
C ASP A 773 3.28 -33.43 -25.59
N GLN A 774 3.05 -34.50 -26.35
CA GLN A 774 2.66 -35.82 -25.81
C GLN A 774 3.68 -36.38 -24.80
N SER A 775 4.97 -36.05 -24.96
CA SER A 775 6.04 -36.49 -24.05
C SER A 775 5.94 -35.89 -22.65
N VAL A 776 5.22 -34.78 -22.50
CA VAL A 776 5.00 -34.09 -21.22
C VAL A 776 3.91 -34.78 -20.40
N VAL A 777 3.04 -35.56 -21.04
CA VAL A 777 1.79 -36.07 -20.42
C VAL A 777 1.71 -37.59 -20.33
N GLY A 778 2.51 -38.33 -21.10
CA GLY A 778 2.47 -39.80 -21.10
C GLY A 778 1.22 -40.39 -21.76
N GLU A 779 0.86 -41.63 -21.40
CA GLU A 779 -0.36 -42.32 -21.89
C GLU A 779 -1.62 -42.00 -21.05
N GLU A 780 -1.51 -41.13 -20.04
CA GLU A 780 -2.58 -40.86 -19.07
C GLU A 780 -3.47 -39.67 -19.43
N GLU A 781 -4.63 -39.60 -18.77
CA GLU A 781 -5.66 -38.59 -19.00
C GLU A 781 -5.23 -37.18 -18.54
N LEU A 782 -5.43 -36.22 -19.42
CA LEU A 782 -4.98 -34.84 -19.27
C LEU A 782 -6.18 -33.93 -18.99
N VAL A 783 -6.12 -33.19 -17.89
CA VAL A 783 -7.16 -32.21 -17.53
C VAL A 783 -6.60 -30.80 -17.74
N VAL A 784 -7.21 -30.04 -18.64
CA VAL A 784 -7.00 -28.59 -18.73
C VAL A 784 -8.26 -27.90 -18.26
N ALA A 785 -8.21 -27.07 -17.22
CA ALA A 785 -9.37 -26.27 -16.78
C ALA A 785 -9.24 -24.79 -17.19
N VAL A 786 -10.33 -24.16 -17.65
CA VAL A 786 -10.37 -22.78 -18.18
C VAL A 786 -11.25 -21.92 -17.24
N ASN A 787 -10.69 -20.96 -16.50
CA ASN A 787 -11.48 -20.05 -15.67
C ASN A 787 -11.87 -18.80 -16.46
N ASP A 788 -13.17 -18.62 -16.74
CA ASP A 788 -13.71 -17.36 -17.26
C ASP A 788 -14.22 -16.54 -16.06
N THR A 789 -13.35 -15.69 -15.53
CA THR A 789 -13.56 -14.66 -14.50
C THR A 789 -14.78 -14.84 -13.56
N ASN A 790 -14.51 -15.34 -12.35
CA ASN A 790 -15.41 -15.58 -11.20
C ASN A 790 -16.35 -16.81 -11.23
N ALA A 791 -15.94 -17.96 -11.79
CA ALA A 791 -16.40 -19.29 -11.35
C ALA A 791 -15.23 -20.29 -11.34
N PRO A 792 -15.12 -21.23 -10.39
CA PRO A 792 -14.16 -22.33 -10.53
C PRO A 792 -14.67 -23.32 -11.60
N PRO A 793 -13.78 -23.90 -12.43
CA PRO A 793 -14.07 -25.20 -13.02
C PRO A 793 -12.91 -26.19 -12.84
N THR A 794 -13.26 -27.43 -12.52
CA THR A 794 -12.47 -28.62 -12.83
C THR A 794 -13.10 -29.22 -14.09
N LEU A 795 -12.35 -29.34 -15.18
CA LEU A 795 -12.75 -30.16 -16.34
C LEU A 795 -12.44 -31.64 -16.02
N MET A 796 -13.23 -32.60 -16.52
CA MET A 796 -12.95 -34.04 -16.41
C MET A 796 -13.10 -34.72 -17.78
N PRO A 797 -12.27 -35.72 -18.15
CA PRO A 797 -12.32 -36.36 -19.47
C PRO A 797 -13.35 -37.50 -19.56
N GLY A 798 -13.77 -37.81 -20.80
CA GLY A 798 -14.47 -39.04 -21.18
C GLY A 798 -13.81 -39.73 -22.38
N ASP A 799 -13.49 -41.01 -22.20
CA ASP A 799 -13.03 -42.07 -23.12
C ASP A 799 -11.56 -42.13 -23.63
N ALA A 800 -11.14 -43.39 -23.80
CA ALA A 800 -9.78 -43.97 -23.83
C ALA A 800 -8.77 -43.45 -24.88
N PRO A 801 -7.44 -43.66 -24.67
CA PRO A 801 -6.37 -43.09 -25.49
C PRO A 801 -6.44 -43.53 -26.96
N GLY A 802 -6.39 -42.55 -27.88
CA GLY A 802 -6.27 -42.79 -29.33
C GLY A 802 -7.42 -42.28 -30.21
N ARG A 803 -8.43 -41.58 -29.66
CA ARG A 803 -9.52 -40.96 -30.45
C ARG A 803 -9.92 -39.54 -30.01
N GLN A 804 -9.03 -38.79 -29.38
CA GLN A 804 -9.36 -37.44 -28.88
C GLN A 804 -9.00 -36.36 -29.91
N THR A 805 -10.03 -35.84 -30.60
CA THR A 805 -10.09 -34.43 -31.00
C THR A 805 -10.91 -33.73 -29.93
N PHE A 806 -10.30 -32.86 -29.12
CA PHE A 806 -11.01 -32.03 -28.15
C PHE A 806 -11.93 -31.07 -28.91
N ASN A 807 -13.18 -31.47 -29.11
CA ASN A 807 -14.26 -30.63 -29.60
C ASN A 807 -15.22 -30.42 -28.42
N GLY A 808 -15.13 -29.28 -27.73
CA GLY A 808 -16.06 -28.99 -26.65
C GLY A 808 -15.62 -27.85 -25.76
N SER A 809 -16.29 -26.71 -25.91
CA SER A 809 -16.41 -25.68 -24.88
C SER A 809 -17.17 -26.23 -23.68
N ASP A 810 -16.50 -26.63 -22.60
CA ASP A 810 -17.23 -27.16 -21.43
C ASP A 810 -17.29 -26.13 -20.30
N LEU A 811 -18.32 -25.27 -20.40
CA LEU A 811 -19.27 -25.13 -19.30
C LEU A 811 -19.55 -26.53 -18.73
N VAL A 812 -19.75 -26.68 -17.41
CA VAL A 812 -20.29 -27.94 -16.82
C VAL A 812 -21.26 -28.54 -17.82
N PRO A 813 -20.97 -29.73 -18.41
CA PRO A 813 -21.67 -30.20 -19.61
C PRO A 813 -23.14 -30.04 -19.36
N ASP A 814 -23.81 -29.30 -20.26
CA ASP A 814 -25.24 -29.00 -20.11
C ASP A 814 -25.91 -30.34 -19.76
N PRO A 815 -26.55 -30.48 -18.59
CA PRO A 815 -27.02 -31.77 -18.12
C PRO A 815 -28.15 -32.24 -19.05
N HIS A 816 -27.79 -33.03 -20.05
CA HIS A 816 -28.68 -33.52 -21.09
C HIS A 816 -28.99 -34.98 -20.82
N LEU A 817 -30.27 -35.33 -20.97
CA LEU A 817 -30.67 -36.74 -21.00
C LEU A 817 -30.10 -37.48 -22.20
N GLY A 818 -29.92 -36.77 -23.33
CA GLY A 818 -29.38 -37.33 -24.56
C GLY A 818 -30.16 -38.57 -25.06
N LEU A 819 -31.42 -38.72 -24.67
CA LEU A 819 -32.12 -40.00 -24.75
C LEU A 819 -32.89 -40.09 -26.07
N PRO A 820 -32.53 -41.01 -26.99
CA PRO A 820 -33.36 -41.31 -28.14
C PRO A 820 -34.69 -41.91 -27.67
N MET A 821 -35.77 -41.29 -28.13
CA MET A 821 -37.13 -41.64 -27.78
C MET A 821 -38.00 -41.72 -29.03
N ARG A 822 -39.13 -42.40 -28.93
CA ARG A 822 -40.15 -42.39 -29.97
C ARG A 822 -41.53 -42.17 -29.38
N VAL A 823 -42.41 -41.59 -30.17
CA VAL A 823 -43.83 -41.47 -29.81
C VAL A 823 -44.44 -42.87 -29.71
N LYS A 824 -45.09 -43.15 -28.58
CA LYS A 824 -45.70 -44.46 -28.33
C LYS A 824 -46.79 -44.73 -29.36
N LYS A 825 -46.94 -46.00 -29.76
CA LYS A 825 -47.98 -46.41 -30.72
C LYS A 825 -49.37 -45.95 -30.23
N GLY A 826 -50.11 -45.23 -31.08
CA GLY A 826 -51.44 -44.71 -30.79
C GLY A 826 -51.47 -43.31 -30.15
N GLN A 827 -50.31 -42.71 -29.86
CA GLN A 827 -50.21 -41.37 -29.25
C GLN A 827 -49.91 -40.28 -30.28
N HIS A 828 -50.39 -39.07 -30.01
CA HIS A 828 -50.21 -37.88 -30.86
C HIS A 828 -49.97 -36.60 -30.03
N PRO A 829 -48.89 -36.55 -29.23
CA PRO A 829 -48.64 -35.41 -28.37
C PRO A 829 -48.41 -34.13 -29.19
N GLY A 830 -48.88 -33.01 -28.64
CA GLY A 830 -48.55 -31.68 -29.18
C GLY A 830 -47.10 -31.33 -28.88
N PHE A 831 -46.45 -30.65 -29.82
CA PHE A 831 -45.09 -30.14 -29.71
C PHE A 831 -45.11 -28.61 -29.82
N PHE A 832 -44.54 -27.93 -28.84
CA PHE A 832 -44.74 -26.50 -28.60
C PHE A 832 -43.43 -25.74 -28.53
N ALA A 833 -43.45 -24.45 -28.86
CA ALA A 833 -42.25 -23.62 -28.94
C ALA A 833 -41.67 -23.20 -27.58
N SER A 834 -42.49 -23.15 -26.53
CA SER A 834 -42.08 -22.65 -25.21
C SER A 834 -42.66 -23.49 -24.07
N TRP A 835 -42.15 -23.26 -22.87
CA TRP A 835 -42.67 -23.81 -21.62
C TRP A 835 -43.15 -22.67 -20.72
N ASP A 836 -44.40 -22.71 -20.25
CA ASP A 836 -44.91 -21.76 -19.26
C ASP A 836 -44.46 -22.21 -17.87
N ARG A 837 -43.45 -21.53 -17.32
CA ARG A 837 -42.90 -21.82 -15.99
C ARG A 837 -43.90 -21.57 -14.86
N SER A 838 -44.88 -20.68 -15.04
CA SER A 838 -45.86 -20.35 -14.00
C SER A 838 -46.98 -21.40 -13.90
N LYS A 839 -47.31 -22.02 -15.03
CA LYS A 839 -48.37 -23.04 -15.11
C LYS A 839 -47.84 -24.47 -15.21
N PHE A 840 -46.54 -24.63 -15.39
CA PHE A 840 -45.87 -25.91 -15.63
C PHE A 840 -46.48 -26.66 -16.82
N GLU A 841 -46.65 -25.99 -17.97
CA GLU A 841 -47.18 -26.62 -19.18
C GLU A 841 -46.50 -26.15 -20.48
N PRO A 842 -46.44 -26.98 -21.54
CA PRO A 842 -46.03 -26.56 -22.87
C PRO A 842 -46.95 -25.43 -23.38
N SER A 843 -46.35 -24.37 -23.92
CA SER A 843 -47.05 -23.14 -24.28
C SER A 843 -46.53 -22.55 -25.59
N GLY A 844 -47.12 -21.41 -25.99
CA GLY A 844 -46.72 -20.70 -27.20
C GLY A 844 -47.21 -21.37 -28.48
N LYS A 845 -46.56 -21.04 -29.61
CA LYS A 845 -46.96 -21.55 -30.93
C LYS A 845 -46.78 -23.07 -30.97
N LYS A 846 -47.85 -23.80 -31.27
CA LYS A 846 -47.77 -25.23 -31.58
C LYS A 846 -46.93 -25.42 -32.84
N LEU A 847 -45.80 -26.10 -32.70
CA LEU A 847 -44.86 -26.40 -33.78
C LEU A 847 -45.38 -27.57 -34.64
N GLY A 848 -46.18 -28.46 -34.04
CA GLY A 848 -46.86 -29.55 -34.73
C GLY A 848 -47.49 -30.54 -33.76
N SER A 849 -48.11 -31.59 -34.30
CA SER A 849 -48.39 -32.82 -33.55
C SER A 849 -47.36 -33.87 -33.99
N LEU A 850 -46.83 -34.63 -33.04
CA LEU A 850 -45.97 -35.76 -33.35
C LEU A 850 -46.82 -36.99 -33.72
N THR A 851 -46.29 -37.81 -34.61
CA THR A 851 -46.95 -39.02 -35.11
C THR A 851 -46.45 -40.27 -34.39
N ALA A 852 -47.29 -41.29 -34.27
CA ALA A 852 -46.91 -42.55 -33.61
C ALA A 852 -45.66 -43.17 -34.27
N GLY A 853 -44.68 -43.56 -33.45
CA GLY A 853 -43.39 -44.09 -33.90
C GLY A 853 -42.36 -43.03 -34.32
N GLU A 854 -42.74 -41.74 -34.35
CA GLU A 854 -41.81 -40.66 -34.69
C GLU A 854 -40.70 -40.53 -33.65
N ALA A 855 -39.45 -40.52 -34.13
CA ALA A 855 -38.28 -40.38 -33.29
C ALA A 855 -38.09 -38.93 -32.84
N ILE A 856 -37.74 -38.76 -31.57
CA ILE A 856 -37.35 -37.50 -30.95
C ILE A 856 -36.13 -37.74 -30.07
N HIS A 857 -35.38 -36.68 -29.82
CA HIS A 857 -34.23 -36.73 -28.91
C HIS A 857 -34.55 -35.91 -27.66
N ALA A 858 -34.75 -36.57 -26.53
CA ALA A 858 -35.07 -35.90 -25.28
C ALA A 858 -33.83 -35.23 -24.70
N GLU A 859 -33.89 -33.91 -24.57
CA GLU A 859 -32.80 -33.09 -24.04
C GLU A 859 -32.92 -32.98 -22.51
N ARG A 860 -34.12 -32.66 -22.00
CA ARG A 860 -34.30 -32.37 -20.57
C ARG A 860 -35.71 -32.66 -20.06
N ILE A 861 -35.82 -33.11 -18.81
CA ILE A 861 -37.08 -33.09 -18.04
C ILE A 861 -37.22 -31.72 -17.40
N VAL A 862 -38.10 -30.89 -17.94
CA VAL A 862 -38.34 -29.53 -17.44
C VAL A 862 -39.34 -29.49 -16.29
N PHE A 863 -40.12 -30.56 -16.14
CA PHE A 863 -41.08 -30.74 -15.06
C PHE A 863 -41.43 -32.21 -14.89
N ARG A 864 -41.49 -32.69 -13.65
CA ARG A 864 -42.06 -33.99 -13.33
C ARG A 864 -42.75 -33.91 -11.97
N ARG A 865 -43.99 -34.38 -11.90
CA ARG A 865 -44.71 -34.51 -10.63
C ARG A 865 -44.25 -35.79 -9.91
N GLU A 866 -44.14 -35.75 -8.58
CA GLU A 866 -43.64 -36.87 -7.76
C GLU A 866 -44.42 -38.18 -7.97
N ASP A 867 -45.72 -38.10 -8.19
CA ASP A 867 -46.57 -39.27 -8.47
C ASP A 867 -46.44 -39.83 -9.90
N GLY A 868 -45.57 -39.22 -10.72
CA GLY A 868 -45.30 -39.62 -12.09
C GLY A 868 -46.47 -39.41 -13.06
N GLN A 869 -47.54 -38.71 -12.66
CA GLN A 869 -48.71 -38.49 -13.52
C GLN A 869 -48.44 -37.47 -14.62
N TYR A 870 -47.47 -36.57 -14.42
CA TYR A 870 -47.12 -35.53 -15.37
C TYR A 870 -45.61 -35.47 -15.54
N GLU A 871 -45.14 -35.48 -16.78
CA GLU A 871 -43.75 -35.24 -17.13
C GLU A 871 -43.70 -34.39 -18.41
N GLY A 872 -43.07 -33.23 -18.32
CA GLY A 872 -42.78 -32.34 -19.43
C GLY A 872 -41.35 -32.54 -19.90
N LEU A 873 -41.17 -32.73 -21.21
CA LEU A 873 -39.86 -32.85 -21.85
C LEU A 873 -39.59 -31.68 -22.78
N GLN A 874 -38.34 -31.22 -22.77
CA GLN A 874 -37.72 -30.50 -23.87
C GLN A 874 -37.03 -31.53 -24.77
N ALA A 875 -37.32 -31.49 -26.07
CA ALA A 875 -36.79 -32.47 -27.02
C ALA A 875 -36.55 -31.85 -28.39
N PHE A 876 -35.68 -32.47 -29.18
CA PHE A 876 -35.47 -32.17 -30.58
C PHE A 876 -36.32 -33.09 -31.47
N ARG A 877 -37.01 -32.47 -32.42
CA ARG A 877 -37.62 -33.10 -33.59
C ARG A 877 -36.77 -32.74 -34.82
N GLY A 878 -35.83 -33.62 -35.18
CA GLY A 878 -34.79 -33.26 -36.15
C GLY A 878 -33.91 -32.11 -35.61
N LYS A 879 -33.86 -30.98 -36.30
CA LYS A 879 -33.16 -29.76 -35.83
C LYS A 879 -34.05 -28.80 -35.02
N GLN A 880 -35.33 -29.11 -34.86
CA GLN A 880 -36.29 -28.21 -34.23
C GLN A 880 -36.47 -28.55 -32.75
N LEU A 881 -36.10 -27.62 -31.88
CA LEU A 881 -36.30 -27.71 -30.44
C LEU A 881 -37.73 -27.34 -30.03
N GLY A 882 -38.30 -28.05 -29.06
CA GLY A 882 -39.62 -27.76 -28.52
C GLY A 882 -39.95 -28.57 -27.28
N TYR A 883 -41.17 -28.40 -26.79
CA TYR A 883 -41.66 -28.96 -25.54
C TYR A 883 -42.89 -29.84 -25.77
N LEU A 884 -43.00 -30.94 -25.02
CA LEU A 884 -44.17 -31.81 -25.02
C LEU A 884 -44.44 -32.40 -23.64
N TRP A 885 -45.66 -32.88 -23.44
CA TRP A 885 -45.96 -33.81 -22.36
C TRP A 885 -45.51 -35.21 -22.75
N SER A 886 -44.50 -35.74 -22.08
CA SER A 886 -44.09 -37.14 -22.25
C SER A 886 -44.93 -38.10 -21.43
N ILE A 887 -45.45 -37.62 -20.29
CA ILE A 887 -46.49 -38.27 -19.51
C ILE A 887 -47.56 -37.22 -19.21
N TRP A 888 -48.81 -37.54 -19.53
CA TRP A 888 -49.96 -36.68 -19.23
C TRP A 888 -51.03 -37.51 -18.55
N LYS A 889 -51.37 -37.17 -17.30
CA LYS A 889 -52.34 -37.93 -16.47
C LYS A 889 -52.03 -39.43 -16.40
N GLY A 890 -50.74 -39.77 -16.27
CA GLY A 890 -50.24 -41.14 -16.17
C GLY A 890 -50.10 -41.86 -17.52
N GLU A 891 -50.59 -41.28 -18.61
CA GLU A 891 -50.46 -41.85 -19.94
C GLU A 891 -49.11 -41.45 -20.58
N LYS A 892 -48.29 -42.46 -20.93
CA LYS A 892 -46.98 -42.26 -21.56
C LYS A 892 -47.15 -41.97 -23.05
N ASN A 893 -46.86 -40.73 -23.46
CA ASN A 893 -46.91 -40.27 -24.85
C ASN A 893 -45.66 -40.68 -25.65
N VAL A 894 -44.53 -40.80 -24.97
CA VAL A 894 -43.25 -41.21 -25.57
C VAL A 894 -42.60 -42.31 -24.74
N GLU A 895 -41.88 -43.18 -25.43
CA GLU A 895 -41.13 -44.28 -24.85
C GLU A 895 -39.67 -44.24 -25.34
N PRO A 896 -38.70 -44.72 -24.54
CA PRO A 896 -37.33 -44.87 -25.01
C PRO A 896 -37.30 -45.73 -26.27
N GLU A 897 -36.41 -45.42 -27.22
CA GLU A 897 -36.14 -46.39 -28.29
C GLU A 897 -35.55 -47.67 -27.67
N PRO A 898 -35.99 -48.86 -28.11
CA PRO A 898 -35.51 -50.11 -27.54
C PRO A 898 -34.03 -50.29 -27.91
N SER A 899 -33.13 -49.94 -26.99
CA SER A 899 -31.76 -50.43 -27.02
C SER A 899 -31.78 -51.93 -26.71
N ALA A 900 -30.91 -52.70 -27.38
CA ALA A 900 -30.85 -54.14 -27.24
C ALA A 900 -30.66 -54.54 -25.76
N GLN A 901 -31.69 -55.15 -25.16
CA GLN A 901 -31.73 -55.85 -23.86
C GLN A 901 -30.51 -55.66 -22.94
N GLU A 902 -30.32 -54.46 -22.40
CA GLU A 902 -29.44 -54.28 -21.24
C GLU A 902 -30.21 -54.69 -19.98
N LYS A 903 -29.72 -55.73 -19.29
CA LYS A 903 -30.28 -56.18 -18.00
C LYS A 903 -29.78 -55.36 -16.81
N GLU A 904 -28.88 -54.42 -17.03
CA GLU A 904 -28.24 -53.62 -15.99
C GLU A 904 -29.14 -52.47 -15.53
N LYS A 905 -29.15 -52.19 -14.22
CA LYS A 905 -29.84 -51.03 -13.67
C LYS A 905 -29.20 -49.75 -14.21
N ARG A 906 -30.00 -48.83 -14.73
CA ARG A 906 -29.51 -47.53 -15.22
C ARG A 906 -30.37 -46.40 -14.70
N ILE A 907 -29.73 -45.27 -14.42
CA ILE A 907 -30.38 -44.02 -14.03
C ILE A 907 -29.95 -42.94 -15.01
N LEU A 908 -30.92 -42.28 -15.63
CA LEU A 908 -30.71 -41.14 -16.52
C LEU A 908 -31.46 -39.95 -15.93
N ALA A 909 -30.74 -38.95 -15.45
CA ALA A 909 -31.34 -37.80 -14.77
C ALA A 909 -30.72 -36.50 -15.25
N THR A 910 -31.49 -35.43 -15.14
CA THR A 910 -31.14 -34.07 -15.55
C THR A 910 -31.80 -33.08 -14.60
N TRP A 911 -31.25 -31.88 -14.54
CA TRP A 911 -31.81 -30.79 -13.76
C TRP A 911 -32.84 -30.00 -14.57
N SER A 912 -33.88 -29.51 -13.91
CA SER A 912 -34.89 -28.64 -14.54
C SER A 912 -34.30 -27.32 -15.07
N GLN A 913 -33.12 -26.93 -14.57
CA GLN A 913 -32.41 -25.70 -14.92
C GLN A 913 -30.92 -25.99 -15.13
N ARG A 914 -30.24 -25.14 -15.91
CA ARG A 914 -28.80 -25.27 -16.22
C ARG A 914 -27.91 -24.62 -15.15
N THR A 915 -28.42 -23.53 -14.60
CA THR A 915 -27.83 -22.74 -13.51
C THR A 915 -28.97 -22.38 -12.56
N ALA A 916 -28.64 -22.16 -11.30
CA ALA A 916 -29.62 -21.80 -10.28
C ALA A 916 -29.04 -20.71 -9.36
N HIS A 917 -29.86 -19.75 -8.98
CA HIS A 917 -29.56 -18.84 -7.88
C HIS A 917 -29.77 -19.56 -6.55
N ILE A 918 -29.18 -19.07 -5.46
CA ILE A 918 -29.47 -19.60 -4.12
C ILE A 918 -30.95 -19.52 -3.71
N ASN A 919 -31.77 -18.75 -4.44
CA ASN A 919 -33.22 -18.66 -4.21
C ASN A 919 -34.04 -19.58 -5.13
N ASP A 920 -33.38 -20.29 -6.06
CA ASP A 920 -34.04 -21.24 -6.95
C ASP A 920 -34.01 -22.63 -6.34
N HIS A 921 -35.12 -23.38 -6.47
CA HIS A 921 -35.20 -24.78 -6.05
C HIS A 921 -35.23 -25.68 -7.29
N PRO A 922 -34.08 -25.94 -7.94
CA PRO A 922 -34.03 -26.76 -9.13
C PRO A 922 -34.41 -28.21 -8.79
N LEU A 923 -35.11 -28.84 -9.72
CA LEU A 923 -35.56 -30.23 -9.61
C LEU A 923 -34.60 -31.13 -10.38
N LEU A 924 -33.99 -32.11 -9.71
CA LEU A 924 -33.36 -33.24 -10.40
C LEU A 924 -34.45 -34.26 -10.73
N ALA A 925 -34.68 -34.50 -12.00
CA ALA A 925 -35.65 -35.49 -12.46
C ALA A 925 -35.00 -36.49 -13.41
N GLY A 926 -35.39 -37.75 -13.29
CA GLY A 926 -34.78 -38.81 -14.07
C GLY A 926 -35.71 -39.98 -14.36
N ARG A 927 -35.29 -40.78 -15.34
CA ARG A 927 -35.88 -42.06 -15.68
C ARG A 927 -34.95 -43.18 -15.22
N VAL A 928 -35.56 -44.28 -14.81
CA VAL A 928 -34.84 -45.49 -14.39
C VAL A 928 -35.17 -46.65 -15.30
N LEU A 929 -34.16 -47.48 -15.57
CA LEU A 929 -34.28 -48.72 -16.33
C LEU A 929 -33.91 -49.90 -15.43
N ASN A 930 -34.69 -50.97 -15.49
CA ASN A 930 -34.53 -52.16 -14.66
C ASN A 930 -34.59 -51.89 -13.13
N ILE A 931 -35.33 -50.85 -12.73
CA ILE A 931 -35.68 -50.54 -11.33
C ILE A 931 -37.21 -50.48 -11.24
N ASP A 932 -37.79 -51.28 -10.35
CA ASP A 932 -39.25 -51.42 -10.24
C ASP A 932 -39.89 -50.16 -9.66
N ASP A 933 -41.09 -49.82 -10.14
CA ASP A 933 -41.93 -48.79 -9.52
C ASP A 933 -42.20 -49.15 -8.05
N GLY A 934 -42.14 -48.15 -7.17
CA GLY A 934 -42.22 -48.30 -5.72
C GLY A 934 -40.87 -48.52 -5.03
N SER A 935 -39.79 -48.82 -5.78
CA SER A 935 -38.43 -48.89 -5.23
C SER A 935 -38.00 -47.55 -4.63
N GLU A 936 -37.37 -47.57 -3.47
CA GLU A 936 -36.80 -46.38 -2.83
C GLU A 936 -35.38 -46.12 -3.38
N LEU A 937 -35.14 -44.89 -3.83
CA LEU A 937 -33.84 -44.37 -4.20
C LEU A 937 -33.36 -43.41 -3.11
N GLN A 938 -32.10 -43.51 -2.72
CA GLN A 938 -31.46 -42.48 -1.90
C GLN A 938 -30.64 -41.57 -2.83
N VAL A 939 -31.00 -40.29 -2.90
CA VAL A 939 -30.29 -39.27 -3.68
C VAL A 939 -29.47 -38.42 -2.72
N THR A 940 -28.16 -38.54 -2.78
CA THR A 940 -27.23 -37.75 -1.96
C THR A 940 -26.60 -36.65 -2.80
N PHE A 941 -26.68 -35.41 -2.34
CA PHE A 941 -26.14 -34.23 -3.00
C PHE A 941 -24.72 -33.93 -2.52
N TYR A 942 -23.84 -33.58 -3.45
CA TYR A 942 -22.43 -33.28 -3.21
C TYR A 942 -22.06 -31.95 -3.85
N ALA A 943 -21.33 -31.10 -3.12
CA ALA A 943 -20.64 -29.94 -3.67
C ALA A 943 -19.24 -30.33 -4.14
N ILE A 944 -18.89 -29.93 -5.36
CA ILE A 944 -17.55 -30.16 -5.91
C ILE A 944 -16.58 -29.13 -5.31
N LEU A 945 -15.57 -29.63 -4.60
CA LEU A 945 -14.49 -28.79 -4.05
C LEU A 945 -13.40 -28.61 -5.11
N ALA A 946 -12.95 -27.36 -5.30
CA ALA A 946 -12.15 -26.90 -6.45
C ALA A 946 -10.75 -27.55 -6.59
N THR A 947 -10.35 -28.43 -5.68
CA THR A 947 -8.98 -28.98 -5.61
C THR A 947 -8.91 -30.48 -5.33
N GLY A 948 -9.96 -31.27 -5.57
CA GLY A 948 -9.98 -32.68 -5.16
C GLY A 948 -10.60 -33.70 -6.12
N ALA A 949 -10.14 -34.94 -5.98
CA ALA A 949 -10.75 -36.14 -6.54
C ALA A 949 -12.18 -36.36 -5.97
N PRO A 950 -13.07 -37.18 -6.59
CA PRO A 950 -14.46 -37.37 -6.16
C PRO A 950 -14.65 -37.71 -4.67
N GLU A 951 -13.66 -38.32 -4.04
CA GLU A 951 -13.60 -38.64 -2.61
C GLU A 951 -13.42 -37.42 -1.70
N LEU A 952 -13.05 -36.27 -2.26
CA LEU A 952 -12.92 -34.98 -1.56
C LEU A 952 -14.15 -34.08 -1.78
N ASP A 953 -15.15 -34.52 -2.53
CA ASP A 953 -16.40 -33.76 -2.68
C ASP A 953 -17.16 -33.71 -1.35
N GLN A 954 -17.71 -32.55 -1.02
CA GLN A 954 -18.40 -32.33 0.25
C GLN A 954 -19.85 -32.81 0.14
N GLU A 955 -20.22 -33.82 0.94
CA GLU A 955 -21.63 -34.21 1.09
C GLU A 955 -22.42 -33.07 1.73
N LEU A 956 -23.56 -32.71 1.11
CA LEU A 956 -24.43 -31.63 1.57
C LEU A 956 -25.60 -32.18 2.40
N HIS A 957 -26.45 -32.98 1.75
CA HIS A 957 -27.57 -33.69 2.36
C HIS A 957 -28.02 -34.84 1.44
N PHE A 958 -28.99 -35.63 1.89
CA PHE A 958 -29.62 -36.66 1.06
C PHE A 958 -31.14 -36.68 1.25
N ASP A 959 -31.83 -37.18 0.22
CA ASP A 959 -33.26 -37.42 0.21
C ASP A 959 -33.59 -38.84 -0.23
N LYS A 960 -34.77 -39.31 0.16
CA LYS A 960 -35.31 -40.60 -0.26
C LYS A 960 -36.54 -40.38 -1.13
N VAL A 961 -36.52 -40.94 -2.33
CA VAL A 961 -37.61 -40.81 -3.30
C VAL A 961 -38.05 -42.17 -3.81
N LYS A 962 -39.35 -42.33 -4.08
CA LYS A 962 -39.87 -43.56 -4.69
C LYS A 962 -39.89 -43.44 -6.21
N VAL A 963 -39.54 -44.51 -6.88
CA VAL A 963 -39.74 -44.63 -8.33
C VAL A 963 -41.24 -44.69 -8.61
N ALA A 964 -41.72 -43.83 -9.50
CA ALA A 964 -43.10 -43.83 -9.98
C ALA A 964 -43.11 -43.67 -11.49
N ASN A 965 -43.84 -44.53 -12.23
CA ASN A 965 -43.88 -44.52 -13.69
C ASN A 965 -42.48 -44.51 -14.35
N SER A 966 -41.59 -45.38 -13.86
CA SER A 966 -40.22 -45.57 -14.35
C SER A 966 -39.34 -44.31 -14.26
N GLY A 967 -39.57 -43.46 -13.26
CA GLY A 967 -38.75 -42.28 -13.00
C GLY A 967 -38.91 -41.74 -11.59
N PHE A 968 -38.16 -40.68 -11.29
CA PHE A 968 -38.14 -40.00 -9.99
C PHE A 968 -37.93 -38.50 -10.18
N ALA A 969 -38.22 -37.73 -9.13
CA ALA A 969 -37.92 -36.31 -9.07
C ALA A 969 -37.60 -35.93 -7.62
N VAL A 970 -36.60 -35.07 -7.43
CA VAL A 970 -36.20 -34.55 -6.12
C VAL A 970 -35.77 -33.09 -6.26
N ALA A 971 -36.25 -32.22 -5.38
CA ALA A 971 -35.83 -30.82 -5.35
C ALA A 971 -34.57 -30.69 -4.50
N PHE A 972 -33.62 -29.86 -4.93
CA PHE A 972 -32.46 -29.53 -4.12
C PHE A 972 -32.69 -28.24 -3.33
N ASP A 973 -32.34 -28.25 -2.04
CA ASP A 973 -32.31 -27.03 -1.21
C ASP A 973 -30.92 -26.36 -1.28
N PRO A 974 -30.77 -25.24 -2.02
CA PRO A 974 -29.49 -24.56 -2.15
C PRO A 974 -28.98 -23.91 -0.86
N HIS A 975 -29.81 -23.71 0.16
CA HIS A 975 -29.37 -23.12 1.43
C HIS A 975 -28.34 -24.00 2.15
N ALA A 976 -28.31 -25.30 1.86
CA ALA A 976 -27.28 -26.22 2.33
C ALA A 976 -25.86 -25.78 1.96
N LEU A 977 -25.70 -24.99 0.89
CA LEU A 977 -24.40 -24.45 0.46
C LEU A 977 -23.91 -23.25 1.30
N THR A 978 -24.79 -22.63 2.10
CA THR A 978 -24.45 -21.49 2.98
C THR A 978 -24.36 -21.85 4.46
N ALA A 979 -24.94 -22.97 4.87
CA ALA A 979 -25.09 -23.32 6.29
C ALA A 979 -23.80 -23.83 6.94
N ASP A 980 -22.93 -24.51 6.18
CA ASP A 980 -21.68 -25.09 6.69
C ASP A 980 -20.48 -24.56 5.88
N GLN A 981 -19.48 -23.99 6.57
CA GLN A 981 -18.23 -23.44 6.00
C GLN A 981 -18.32 -22.35 4.90
N ASN A 982 -19.52 -21.87 4.56
CA ASN A 982 -19.79 -20.88 3.51
C ASN A 982 -19.15 -21.26 2.15
N LEU A 983 -19.59 -22.39 1.58
CA LEU A 983 -19.08 -22.97 0.33
C LEU A 983 -19.37 -22.11 -0.92
N LEU A 984 -20.27 -21.13 -0.81
CA LEU A 984 -20.77 -20.27 -1.88
C LEU A 984 -20.01 -18.94 -2.07
N ARG A 985 -18.79 -18.79 -1.54
CA ARG A 985 -17.93 -17.61 -1.82
C ARG A 985 -17.63 -17.39 -3.32
N SER A 986 -17.92 -18.40 -4.14
CA SER A 986 -17.86 -18.39 -5.60
C SER A 986 -18.91 -19.39 -6.14
N PRO A 987 -19.22 -19.35 -7.45
CA PRO A 987 -20.14 -20.30 -8.06
C PRO A 987 -19.77 -21.75 -7.74
N ARG A 988 -20.77 -22.55 -7.35
CA ARG A 988 -20.54 -23.90 -6.82
C ARG A 988 -21.26 -24.96 -7.65
N PRO A 989 -20.53 -25.87 -8.30
CA PRO A 989 -21.12 -27.05 -8.92
C PRO A 989 -21.62 -28.03 -7.85
N VAL A 990 -22.84 -28.54 -8.06
CA VAL A 990 -23.48 -29.56 -7.22
C VAL A 990 -23.93 -30.72 -8.10
N TYR A 991 -23.67 -31.94 -7.67
CA TYR A 991 -24.12 -33.16 -8.33
C TYR A 991 -24.73 -34.14 -7.34
N CYS A 992 -25.23 -35.27 -7.84
CA CYS A 992 -25.86 -36.28 -7.00
C CYS A 992 -25.24 -37.67 -7.18
N LYS A 993 -25.23 -38.45 -6.10
CA LYS A 993 -25.10 -39.92 -6.16
C LYS A 993 -26.46 -40.52 -5.86
N VAL A 994 -26.93 -41.42 -6.71
CA VAL A 994 -28.22 -42.11 -6.53
C VAL A 994 -27.97 -43.56 -6.19
N ARG A 995 -28.44 -44.00 -5.02
CA ARG A 995 -28.33 -45.39 -4.56
C ARG A 995 -29.65 -46.13 -4.78
N ALA A 996 -29.59 -47.28 -5.45
CA ALA A 996 -30.72 -48.16 -5.74
C ALA A 996 -30.42 -49.60 -5.26
N GLY A 997 -30.69 -49.87 -3.99
CA GLY A 997 -30.21 -51.09 -3.32
C GLY A 997 -28.69 -51.02 -3.09
N GLU A 998 -27.95 -52.02 -3.56
CA GLU A 998 -26.48 -52.07 -3.43
C GLU A 998 -25.73 -51.26 -4.51
N HIS A 999 -26.42 -50.80 -5.56
CA HIS A 999 -25.81 -50.03 -6.64
C HIS A 999 -25.82 -48.53 -6.35
N VAL A 1000 -24.71 -47.86 -6.62
CA VAL A 1000 -24.56 -46.40 -6.51
C VAL A 1000 -24.20 -45.84 -7.88
N PHE A 1001 -25.02 -44.92 -8.37
CA PHE A 1001 -24.84 -44.21 -9.63
C PHE A 1001 -24.32 -42.81 -9.33
N SER A 1002 -23.10 -42.49 -9.79
CA SER A 1002 -22.58 -41.13 -9.71
C SER A 1002 -23.10 -40.32 -10.89
N LEU A 1003 -23.81 -39.22 -10.63
CA LEU A 1003 -24.26 -38.27 -11.64
C LEU A 1003 -23.36 -37.04 -11.67
N ARG A 1004 -22.06 -37.21 -11.39
CA ARG A 1004 -21.08 -36.11 -11.31
C ARG A 1004 -20.96 -35.33 -12.62
N GLU A 1005 -21.13 -36.01 -13.74
CA GLU A 1005 -21.19 -35.42 -15.09
C GLU A 1005 -22.48 -34.63 -15.36
N GLN A 1006 -23.47 -34.71 -14.48
CA GLN A 1006 -24.75 -34.01 -14.59
C GLN A 1006 -24.85 -32.93 -13.50
N ALA A 1007 -23.75 -32.22 -13.21
CA ALA A 1007 -23.74 -31.18 -12.18
C ALA A 1007 -24.53 -29.93 -12.59
N ILE A 1008 -25.08 -29.22 -11.62
CA ILE A 1008 -25.70 -27.89 -11.77
C ILE A 1008 -24.86 -26.85 -11.02
N THR A 1009 -24.73 -25.64 -11.57
CA THR A 1009 -23.96 -24.57 -10.94
C THR A 1009 -24.86 -23.58 -10.19
N PHE A 1010 -24.54 -23.32 -8.92
CA PHE A 1010 -25.21 -22.34 -8.06
C PHE A 1010 -24.42 -21.04 -7.91
N TYR A 1011 -25.13 -19.90 -7.83
CA TYR A 1011 -24.55 -18.55 -7.68
C TYR A 1011 -25.11 -17.84 -6.43
N ASP A 1012 -24.27 -17.06 -5.75
CA ASP A 1012 -24.61 -16.25 -4.57
C ASP A 1012 -25.16 -14.85 -4.94
N GLN A 1013 -24.61 -14.26 -6.00
CA GLN A 1013 -25.09 -13.01 -6.57
C GLN A 1013 -26.13 -13.31 -7.64
N THR A 1014 -27.20 -12.52 -7.63
CA THR A 1014 -28.17 -12.49 -8.73
C THR A 1014 -27.41 -12.11 -9.99
N ARG A 1015 -27.09 -13.08 -10.85
CA ARG A 1015 -26.94 -12.77 -12.27
C ARG A 1015 -28.23 -12.03 -12.61
N VAL A 1016 -28.08 -10.76 -13.00
CA VAL A 1016 -29.15 -9.98 -13.61
C VAL A 1016 -29.85 -10.94 -14.54
N GLN A 1017 -31.09 -11.29 -14.21
CA GLN A 1017 -31.90 -12.24 -14.98
C GLN A 1017 -31.60 -11.98 -16.45
N GLU A 1018 -31.17 -13.02 -17.17
CA GLU A 1018 -31.41 -13.04 -18.61
C GLU A 1018 -32.88 -12.67 -18.73
N ARG A 1019 -33.14 -11.45 -19.21
CA ARG A 1019 -34.46 -10.82 -19.21
C ARG A 1019 -35.44 -11.77 -19.94
N PRO A 1020 -36.73 -11.72 -19.57
CA PRO A 1020 -37.75 -12.72 -19.92
C PRO A 1020 -37.79 -13.14 -21.38
#